data_AF-A0A4Y4DNE6-F1
#
_entry.id   AF-A0A4Y4DNE6-F1
#
_cell.length_a   1.000
_cell.length_b   1.000
_cell.length_c   1.000
_cell.angle_alpha   90.00
_cell.angle_beta   90.00
_cell.angle_gamma   90.00
#
_symmetry.space_group_name_H-M   'P 1'
#
loop_
_entity.id
_entity.type
_entity.pdbx_description
1 polymer ?
#
loop_
_entity_poly.entity_id
_entity_poly.type
_entity_poly.pdbx_seq_one_letter_code
_entity_poly.pdbx_strand_id
1 'polypeptide(L)'
;MSRRRQYTDSQGRRLRRPQSWALIPAVLMAVLTTITAAVGINTFLEAQETGQPRYEVKIVVEGTQDWNISQRTVDAAMDAPILSHQPLTLTVTDRFLSGDERLRGILPGKDIVLSTQLENKDPADSTPEYRFTGTAVRADLAEARDHRAYEEPLDVSFEIDNAFRDNLGLGHGPKAVVAAAQRAAIVLYDPPNTNPVFWISLIGLGASATAVFLLLSVRYSLRWEAKHRRLAAAQRKLARVVLDLEALEATYYAAPAKDRPEGFKNSWNQLRKLSLDLARSEDPLVAALFSRSSCFTEQTAKQLGEFEAAARRLTSLSDALMGAGSVHARLAGTGSTFDQLSSPVNEALNRLLIRLEQAPGQMVANADIEELRAALGRLLDAASGDAKNHQAIAAWHEAEQQIVALAIKLKKQLSRYPHGKVLAPAPAAQDYLELKKSLGLDASAAKDGYANAAYVDALVRSITGDTLESDRQAPQKKSAHRRIDALYRPRGVLLALGLAGVLLVGMIPAGITAAQLTGEPFADREGTGLGANLQIDDPSGELSNTEIIRYVDSDFPVPTNMVVAVRDAEAYLKLKTEQGADYRTAQPKSILDALHRIKQEFPALLNPETKELNSGTAIIPVFYTDEGTAIVPGLISPEVSAGKYTIGGSSNWEYGSIYESKYPEITIAHAVDDYAVGLEHNGFEEDTSVSFGQLFWLFTWLFFFTVLNLALGVRFLLTASGSLGRFGRGTAELRGASAKLERLLIGLDDAQINAVAVLGASKNGEADDAGQRLFERALAMALREERELEATPAIERLRRGFSARVAHLDHLADVLADRDADVARRAQALIRATRGAGGDEPKDVALPGE
;
A
#
# COMPACT_ATOMS: atom_id res chain seq x y z
N MET A 1 28.81 3.74 13.45
CA MET A 1 28.57 5.19 13.60
C MET A 1 28.07 5.77 12.28
N SER A 2 26.79 6.12 12.16
CA SER A 2 26.22 6.63 10.90
C SER A 2 26.50 8.13 10.73
N ARG A 3 27.32 8.49 9.74
CA ARG A 3 27.51 9.89 9.35
C ARG A 3 26.19 10.43 8.78
N ARG A 4 25.37 11.11 9.59
CA ARG A 4 24.28 11.97 9.10
C ARG A 4 24.91 13.01 8.16
N ARG A 5 24.74 12.86 6.84
CA ARG A 5 25.28 13.78 5.82
C ARG A 5 24.64 15.16 5.96
N GLN A 6 25.47 16.19 5.89
CA GLN A 6 25.15 17.58 6.19
C GLN A 6 25.28 18.41 4.90
N TYR A 7 24.28 19.21 4.57
CA TYR A 7 24.40 20.21 3.50
C TYR A 7 25.27 21.35 4.02
N THR A 8 26.25 21.79 3.24
CA THR A 8 27.15 22.89 3.60
C THR A 8 27.02 24.03 2.59
N ASP A 9 26.96 25.26 3.08
CA ASP A 9 27.04 26.47 2.26
C ASP A 9 28.47 26.69 1.72
N SER A 10 28.67 27.65 0.82
CA SER A 10 29.98 28.09 0.30
C SER A 10 30.99 28.44 1.41
N GLN A 11 30.49 28.87 2.58
CA GLN A 11 31.28 29.17 3.77
C GLN A 11 31.43 28.00 4.76
N GLY A 12 31.06 26.77 4.36
CA GLY A 12 31.15 25.58 5.21
C GLY A 12 30.11 25.51 6.34
N ARG A 13 29.13 26.43 6.38
CA ARG A 13 28.06 26.45 7.38
C ARG A 13 27.10 25.28 7.18
N ARG A 14 26.74 24.61 8.28
CA ARG A 14 25.83 23.45 8.26
C ARG A 14 24.37 23.91 8.06
N LEU A 15 23.78 23.51 6.95
CA LEU A 15 22.38 23.77 6.61
C LEU A 15 21.52 22.53 6.88
N ARG A 16 20.38 22.74 7.55
CA ARG A 16 19.38 21.68 7.80
C ARG A 16 18.23 21.82 6.82
N ARG A 17 17.77 20.69 6.26
CA ARG A 17 16.53 20.65 5.47
C ARG A 17 15.36 21.14 6.34
N PRO A 18 14.54 22.08 5.86
CA PRO A 18 13.38 22.53 6.62
C PRO A 18 12.34 21.39 6.70
N GLN A 19 11.80 21.16 7.89
CA GLN A 19 10.78 20.14 8.15
C GLN A 19 9.39 20.76 8.28
N SER A 20 8.36 20.08 7.78
CA SER A 20 6.96 20.54 7.92
C SER A 20 6.48 20.47 9.37
N TRP A 21 5.71 21.46 9.85
CA TRP A 21 5.06 21.35 11.17
C TRP A 21 3.99 20.27 11.22
N ALA A 22 3.42 19.87 10.09
CA ALA A 22 2.45 18.77 10.01
C ALA A 22 3.03 17.42 10.49
N LEU A 23 4.35 17.26 10.60
CA LEU A 23 4.93 16.02 11.11
C LEU A 23 4.64 15.80 12.60
N ILE A 24 4.68 16.87 13.41
CA ILE A 24 4.47 16.81 14.86
C ILE A 24 3.07 16.31 15.20
N PRO A 25 1.97 16.89 14.68
CA PRO A 25 0.63 16.38 14.92
C PRO A 25 0.40 15.01 14.27
N ALA A 26 1.04 14.67 13.14
CA ALA A 26 0.95 13.31 12.60
C ALA A 26 1.48 12.26 13.59
N VAL A 27 2.65 12.49 14.19
CA VAL A 27 3.25 11.56 15.17
C VAL A 27 2.40 11.51 16.44
N LEU A 28 1.96 12.67 16.94
CA LEU A 28 1.09 12.72 18.12
C LEU A 28 -0.22 11.97 17.91
N MET A 29 -0.88 12.16 16.76
CA MET A 29 -2.15 11.46 16.45
C MET A 29 -1.94 9.97 16.25
N ALA A 30 -0.83 9.55 15.63
CA ALA A 30 -0.48 8.14 15.51
C ALA A 30 -0.30 7.48 16.89
N VAL A 31 0.47 8.12 17.79
CA VAL A 31 0.67 7.65 19.17
C VAL A 31 -0.65 7.62 19.93
N LEU A 32 -1.46 8.68 19.82
CA LEU A 32 -2.78 8.74 20.45
C LEU A 32 -3.66 7.57 19.98
N THR A 33 -3.71 7.33 18.67
CA THR A 33 -4.52 6.24 18.06
C THR A 33 -4.05 4.87 18.53
N THR A 34 -2.73 4.65 18.67
CA THR A 34 -2.19 3.40 19.23
C THR A 34 -2.58 3.22 20.70
N ILE A 35 -2.51 4.28 21.51
CA ILE A 35 -2.94 4.24 22.91
C ILE A 35 -4.45 3.98 22.99
N THR A 36 -5.25 4.65 22.17
CA THR A 36 -6.70 4.46 22.13
C THR A 36 -7.07 3.03 21.73
N ALA A 37 -6.39 2.45 20.75
CA ALA A 37 -6.59 1.07 20.36
C ALA A 37 -6.19 0.08 21.47
N ALA A 38 -5.06 0.32 22.14
CA ALA A 38 -4.62 -0.52 23.26
C ALA A 38 -5.58 -0.43 24.46
N VAL A 39 -6.06 0.77 24.80
CA VAL A 39 -7.06 0.98 25.85
C VAL A 39 -8.40 0.35 25.45
N GLY A 40 -8.85 0.51 24.20
CA GLY A 40 -10.09 -0.11 23.71
C GLY A 40 -10.06 -1.63 23.78
N ILE A 41 -8.94 -2.26 23.38
CA ILE A 41 -8.73 -3.71 23.50
C ILE A 41 -8.70 -4.12 24.97
N ASN A 42 -7.96 -3.40 25.83
CA ASN A 42 -7.95 -3.69 27.26
C ASN A 42 -9.34 -3.53 27.89
N THR A 43 -10.14 -2.52 27.53
CA THR A 43 -11.50 -2.39 28.06
C THR A 43 -12.44 -3.49 27.59
N PHE A 44 -12.22 -4.02 26.39
CA PHE A 44 -12.99 -5.17 25.88
C PHE A 44 -12.59 -6.46 26.61
N LEU A 45 -11.29 -6.70 26.78
CA LEU A 45 -10.76 -7.83 27.54
C LEU A 45 -11.10 -7.73 29.04
N GLU A 46 -11.00 -6.55 29.63
CA GLU A 46 -11.39 -6.29 31.02
C GLU A 46 -12.89 -6.45 31.20
N ALA A 47 -13.75 -6.07 30.23
CA ALA A 47 -15.18 -6.38 30.30
C ALA A 47 -15.44 -7.90 30.28
N GLN A 48 -14.61 -8.66 29.55
CA GLN A 48 -14.66 -10.12 29.52
C GLN A 48 -14.15 -10.76 30.83
N GLU A 49 -13.13 -10.17 31.48
CA GLU A 49 -12.54 -10.68 32.74
C GLU A 49 -13.24 -10.18 34.02
N THR A 50 -13.65 -8.91 34.09
CA THR A 50 -14.45 -8.36 35.22
C THR A 50 -15.92 -8.74 35.13
N GLY A 51 -16.38 -9.16 33.96
CA GLY A 51 -17.68 -9.81 33.72
C GLY A 51 -17.74 -11.27 34.16
N GLN A 52 -16.89 -11.76 35.08
CA GLN A 52 -17.17 -13.07 35.66
C GLN A 52 -18.39 -12.98 36.59
N PRO A 53 -19.42 -13.82 36.41
CA PRO A 53 -20.59 -13.82 37.27
C PRO A 53 -20.20 -14.24 38.69
N ARG A 54 -20.71 -13.54 39.71
CA ARG A 54 -20.28 -13.70 41.13
C ARG A 54 -21.41 -14.01 42.09
N TYR A 55 -22.65 -13.77 41.69
CA TYR A 55 -23.81 -14.03 42.53
C TYR A 55 -24.36 -15.40 42.16
N GLU A 56 -24.74 -16.19 43.15
CA GLU A 56 -25.41 -17.46 42.91
C GLU A 56 -26.91 -17.23 42.71
N VAL A 57 -27.48 -17.81 41.65
CA VAL A 57 -28.93 -17.80 41.42
C VAL A 57 -29.59 -18.70 42.45
N LYS A 58 -30.50 -18.15 43.25
CA LYS A 58 -31.25 -18.92 44.24
C LYS A 58 -32.50 -19.53 43.62
N ILE A 59 -32.64 -20.84 43.69
CA ILE A 59 -33.85 -21.55 43.24
C ILE A 59 -34.71 -21.90 44.44
N VAL A 60 -35.99 -21.51 44.40
CA VAL A 60 -36.97 -21.81 45.44
C VAL A 60 -38.16 -22.53 44.82
N VAL A 61 -38.40 -23.77 45.24
CA VAL A 61 -39.55 -24.57 44.76
C VAL A 61 -40.70 -24.47 45.76
N GLU A 62 -41.81 -23.87 45.34
CA GLU A 62 -43.06 -23.75 46.10
C GLU A 62 -44.10 -24.76 45.60
N GLY A 63 -44.93 -25.30 46.48
CA GLY A 63 -46.04 -26.20 46.10
C GLY A 63 -45.60 -27.63 45.77
N THR A 64 -46.51 -28.38 45.13
CA THR A 64 -46.29 -29.77 44.70
C THR A 64 -46.20 -29.83 43.19
N GLN A 65 -45.01 -30.11 42.67
CA GLN A 65 -44.75 -30.13 41.24
C GLN A 65 -44.86 -31.54 40.66
N ASP A 66 -45.27 -31.61 39.39
CA ASP A 66 -45.19 -32.83 38.59
C ASP A 66 -43.71 -33.12 38.20
N TRP A 67 -43.46 -34.29 37.60
CA TRP A 67 -42.16 -34.67 37.01
C TRP A 67 -40.95 -34.70 37.95
N ASN A 68 -41.16 -35.08 39.22
CA ASN A 68 -40.10 -35.22 40.23
C ASN A 68 -39.36 -33.90 40.55
N ILE A 69 -40.00 -32.76 40.33
CA ILE A 69 -39.45 -31.45 40.71
C ILE A 69 -39.74 -31.18 42.19
N SER A 70 -38.68 -31.03 42.97
CA SER A 70 -38.75 -30.69 44.40
C SER A 70 -37.48 -29.93 44.76
N GLN A 71 -37.46 -29.19 45.87
CA GLN A 71 -36.24 -28.50 46.30
C GLN A 71 -35.05 -29.46 46.37
N ARG A 72 -35.24 -30.64 46.97
CA ARG A 72 -34.20 -31.66 47.11
C ARG A 72 -33.67 -32.15 45.76
N THR A 73 -34.56 -32.43 44.82
CA THR A 73 -34.17 -33.00 43.52
C THR A 73 -33.54 -31.94 42.60
N VAL A 74 -33.97 -30.67 42.70
CA VAL A 74 -33.34 -29.55 42.01
C VAL A 74 -31.94 -29.29 42.59
N ASP A 75 -31.81 -29.24 43.93
CA ASP A 75 -30.51 -29.07 44.58
C ASP A 75 -29.52 -30.19 44.22
N ALA A 76 -30.01 -31.44 44.13
CA ALA A 76 -29.21 -32.59 43.72
C ALA A 76 -28.89 -32.63 42.21
N ALA A 77 -29.67 -31.93 41.38
CA ALA A 77 -29.42 -31.80 39.94
C ALA A 77 -28.47 -30.64 39.60
N MET A 78 -28.22 -29.73 40.55
CA MET A 78 -27.21 -28.68 40.40
C MET A 78 -25.81 -29.25 40.70
N ASP A 79 -25.11 -29.67 39.64
CA ASP A 79 -23.72 -30.15 39.76
C ASP A 79 -22.74 -29.03 40.16
N ALA A 80 -23.08 -27.78 39.87
CA ALA A 80 -22.32 -26.57 40.20
C ALA A 80 -23.24 -25.38 40.48
N PRO A 81 -22.81 -24.38 41.27
CA PRO A 81 -23.60 -23.18 41.52
C PRO A 81 -23.81 -22.40 40.22
N ILE A 82 -25.05 -22.01 39.96
CA ILE A 82 -25.41 -21.18 38.79
C ILE A 82 -25.03 -19.74 39.11
N LEU A 83 -24.09 -19.19 38.35
CA LEU A 83 -23.57 -17.85 38.59
C LEU A 83 -24.28 -16.82 37.69
N SER A 84 -24.64 -15.69 38.27
CA SER A 84 -25.22 -14.51 37.63
C SER A 84 -24.44 -13.23 37.98
N HIS A 85 -24.62 -12.21 37.14
CA HIS A 85 -23.99 -10.89 37.33
C HIS A 85 -24.70 -10.01 38.36
N GLN A 86 -25.93 -10.39 38.73
CA GLN A 86 -26.75 -9.72 39.72
C GLN A 86 -27.44 -10.77 40.59
N PRO A 87 -27.82 -10.45 41.85
CA PRO A 87 -28.54 -11.39 42.70
C PRO A 87 -29.91 -11.71 42.08
N LEU A 88 -30.15 -12.99 41.78
CA LEU A 88 -31.39 -13.46 41.16
C LEU A 88 -32.00 -14.59 41.99
N THR A 89 -33.32 -14.56 42.12
CA THR A 89 -34.12 -15.62 42.74
C THR A 89 -35.17 -16.15 41.75
N LEU A 90 -35.02 -17.40 41.34
CA LEU A 90 -36.01 -18.12 40.55
C LEU A 90 -36.98 -18.87 41.47
N THR A 91 -38.25 -18.46 41.47
CA THR A 91 -39.30 -19.17 42.23
C THR A 91 -40.11 -20.06 41.29
N VAL A 92 -40.09 -21.37 41.54
CA VAL A 92 -40.89 -22.35 40.78
C VAL A 92 -42.20 -22.59 41.51
N THR A 93 -43.32 -22.58 40.79
CA THR A 93 -44.64 -22.72 41.38
C THR A 93 -45.57 -23.61 40.53
N ASP A 94 -46.46 -24.34 41.22
CA ASP A 94 -47.43 -25.26 40.63
C ASP A 94 -48.74 -24.55 40.27
N ARG A 95 -48.90 -23.27 40.63
CA ARG A 95 -50.08 -22.48 40.26
C ARG A 95 -49.90 -21.78 38.91
N PHE A 96 -51.03 -21.38 38.36
CA PHE A 96 -51.08 -20.40 37.28
C PHE A 96 -50.58 -19.03 37.74
N LEU A 97 -50.09 -18.22 36.82
CA LEU A 97 -49.70 -16.83 37.02
C LEU A 97 -50.88 -15.89 36.82
N SER A 98 -50.86 -14.77 37.57
CA SER A 98 -51.83 -13.69 37.39
C SER A 98 -51.47 -12.81 36.20
N GLY A 99 -52.43 -12.01 35.74
CA GLY A 99 -52.18 -11.04 34.66
C GLY A 99 -51.16 -9.97 35.02
N ASP A 100 -51.17 -9.51 36.28
CA ASP A 100 -50.20 -8.52 36.77
C ASP A 100 -48.79 -9.11 36.89
N GLU A 101 -48.68 -10.39 37.25
CA GLU A 101 -47.40 -11.10 37.27
C GLU A 101 -46.86 -11.30 35.84
N ARG A 102 -47.66 -11.91 34.94
CA ARG A 102 -47.17 -12.31 33.60
C ARG A 102 -47.02 -11.15 32.62
N LEU A 103 -47.95 -10.18 32.62
CA LEU A 103 -48.01 -9.14 31.59
C LEU A 103 -47.40 -7.81 32.05
N ARG A 104 -47.35 -7.56 33.37
CA ARG A 104 -46.85 -6.29 33.94
C ARG A 104 -45.58 -6.44 34.77
N GLY A 105 -45.12 -7.68 35.02
CA GLY A 105 -43.91 -7.93 35.81
C GLY A 105 -44.01 -7.45 37.26
N ILE A 106 -45.22 -7.38 37.84
CA ILE A 106 -45.43 -6.94 39.23
C ILE A 106 -45.22 -8.14 40.15
N LEU A 107 -43.97 -8.34 40.59
CA LEU A 107 -43.54 -9.46 41.43
C LEU A 107 -43.05 -8.97 42.81
N PRO A 108 -43.94 -8.86 43.82
CA PRO A 108 -43.55 -8.37 45.15
C PRO A 108 -42.64 -9.38 45.87
N GLY A 109 -41.38 -9.00 46.09
CA GLY A 109 -40.39 -9.80 46.82
C GLY A 109 -39.86 -11.02 46.05
N LYS A 110 -40.15 -11.12 44.74
CA LYS A 110 -39.66 -12.16 43.84
C LYS A 110 -39.01 -11.51 42.62
N ASP A 111 -37.93 -12.12 42.10
CA ASP A 111 -37.26 -11.62 40.89
C ASP A 111 -37.87 -12.29 39.64
N ILE A 112 -38.04 -13.61 39.69
CA ILE A 112 -38.56 -14.44 38.60
C ILE A 112 -39.53 -15.48 39.18
N VAL A 113 -40.67 -15.70 38.52
CA VAL A 113 -41.63 -16.75 38.86
C VAL A 113 -41.88 -17.63 37.64
N LEU A 114 -41.57 -18.92 37.74
CA LEU A 114 -41.79 -19.93 36.71
C LEU A 114 -42.96 -20.82 37.11
N SER A 115 -43.99 -20.89 36.27
CA SER A 115 -45.12 -21.80 36.44
C SER A 115 -44.87 -23.12 35.70
N THR A 116 -45.07 -24.24 36.37
CA THR A 116 -44.96 -25.59 35.77
C THR A 116 -46.24 -26.03 35.03
N GLN A 117 -47.29 -25.21 35.03
CA GLN A 117 -48.51 -25.46 34.28
C GLN A 117 -48.26 -25.37 32.77
N LEU A 118 -48.85 -26.28 32.00
CA LEU A 118 -48.55 -26.44 30.57
C LEU A 118 -49.49 -25.65 29.65
N GLU A 119 -50.76 -25.52 30.04
CA GLU A 119 -51.81 -24.93 29.21
C GLU A 119 -52.50 -23.79 29.96
N ASN A 120 -52.73 -22.65 29.31
CA ASN A 120 -53.52 -21.57 29.90
C ASN A 120 -54.98 -21.99 30.15
N LYS A 121 -55.61 -21.45 31.20
CA LYS A 121 -57.04 -21.65 31.41
C LYS A 121 -57.87 -20.87 30.38
N ASP A 122 -58.99 -21.45 29.97
CA ASP A 122 -59.92 -20.83 29.02
C ASP A 122 -60.35 -19.43 29.52
N PRO A 123 -60.23 -18.36 28.71
CA PRO A 123 -60.72 -17.03 29.05
C PRO A 123 -62.20 -16.97 29.43
N ALA A 124 -63.03 -17.91 28.92
CA ALA A 124 -64.45 -18.01 29.25
C ALA A 124 -64.70 -18.51 30.69
N ASP A 125 -63.68 -19.11 31.31
CA ASP A 125 -63.71 -19.52 32.71
C ASP A 125 -63.51 -18.26 33.58
N SER A 126 -64.62 -17.58 33.91
CA SER A 126 -64.67 -16.22 34.48
C SER A 126 -64.09 -16.02 35.90
N THR A 127 -63.41 -17.01 36.47
CA THR A 127 -63.08 -17.08 37.91
C THR A 127 -61.60 -17.22 38.34
N PRO A 128 -60.59 -17.50 37.49
CA PRO A 128 -59.21 -17.54 37.97
C PRO A 128 -58.53 -16.17 37.87
N GLU A 129 -58.21 -15.55 39.01
CA GLU A 129 -57.18 -14.49 39.10
C GLU A 129 -55.83 -14.98 38.53
N TYR A 130 -55.63 -16.30 38.54
CA TYR A 130 -54.46 -17.03 38.04
C TYR A 130 -54.83 -17.91 36.84
N ARG A 131 -54.49 -17.48 35.63
CA ARG A 131 -54.87 -18.17 34.37
C ARG A 131 -53.73 -18.37 33.36
N PHE A 132 -52.60 -17.70 33.57
CA PHE A 132 -51.49 -17.72 32.63
C PHE A 132 -50.44 -18.76 33.03
N THR A 133 -49.72 -19.29 32.06
CA THR A 133 -48.58 -20.20 32.23
C THR A 133 -47.28 -19.51 31.79
N GLY A 134 -46.17 -20.19 32.02
CA GLY A 134 -44.83 -19.74 31.62
C GLY A 134 -44.09 -18.98 32.72
N THR A 135 -43.24 -18.05 32.33
CA THR A 135 -42.39 -17.28 33.25
C THR A 135 -42.88 -15.83 33.37
N ALA A 136 -42.81 -15.28 34.57
CA ALA A 136 -42.92 -13.86 34.85
C ALA A 136 -41.57 -13.33 35.36
N VAL A 137 -41.15 -12.17 34.85
CA VAL A 137 -39.90 -11.49 35.23
C VAL A 137 -40.25 -10.11 35.77
N ARG A 138 -39.55 -9.66 36.82
CA ARG A 138 -39.79 -8.34 37.40
C ARG A 138 -39.44 -7.23 36.39
N ALA A 139 -40.30 -6.22 36.28
CA ALA A 139 -40.23 -5.23 35.20
C ALA A 139 -38.88 -4.47 35.11
N ASP A 140 -38.25 -4.15 36.25
CA ASP A 140 -36.95 -3.49 36.33
C ASP A 140 -35.80 -4.31 35.73
N LEU A 141 -35.92 -5.65 35.78
CA LEU A 141 -34.93 -6.56 35.20
C LEU A 141 -35.15 -6.75 33.68
N ALA A 142 -36.39 -6.58 33.20
CA ALA A 142 -36.75 -6.75 31.79
C ALA A 142 -36.46 -5.49 30.94
N GLU A 143 -36.68 -4.28 31.48
CA GLU A 143 -36.52 -3.01 30.75
C GLU A 143 -35.07 -2.72 30.27
N ALA A 144 -34.06 -3.33 30.90
CA ALA A 144 -32.64 -3.09 30.59
C ALA A 144 -32.24 -3.50 29.15
N ARG A 145 -32.92 -4.48 28.56
CA ARG A 145 -32.58 -5.04 27.24
C ARG A 145 -33.47 -4.54 26.09
N ASP A 146 -34.71 -4.14 26.41
CA ASP A 146 -35.79 -3.91 25.44
C ASP A 146 -35.61 -2.68 24.52
N HIS A 147 -34.52 -1.91 24.70
CA HIS A 147 -34.25 -0.68 23.95
C HIS A 147 -33.33 -0.85 22.73
N ARG A 148 -32.77 -2.05 22.45
CA ARG A 148 -31.66 -2.19 21.48
C ARG A 148 -31.85 -3.11 20.25
N ALA A 149 -32.91 -3.89 20.10
CA ALA A 149 -33.07 -4.79 18.94
C ALA A 149 -34.20 -4.34 18.01
N TYR A 150 -33.85 -3.99 16.76
CA TYR A 150 -34.79 -3.63 15.69
C TYR A 150 -35.36 -4.85 14.94
N GLU A 151 -35.06 -6.07 15.40
CA GLU A 151 -35.56 -7.33 14.85
C GLU A 151 -36.12 -8.13 16.04
N GLU A 152 -37.46 -8.20 16.11
CA GLU A 152 -38.28 -8.99 17.04
C GLU A 152 -37.79 -9.09 18.51
N PRO A 153 -38.25 -8.22 19.43
CA PRO A 153 -37.98 -8.40 20.84
C PRO A 153 -38.68 -9.68 21.32
N LEU A 154 -37.93 -10.78 21.38
CA LEU A 154 -38.32 -11.96 22.14
C LEU A 154 -38.35 -11.55 23.61
N ASP A 155 -39.54 -11.56 24.20
CA ASP A 155 -39.79 -11.30 25.62
C ASP A 155 -38.83 -12.15 26.47
N VAL A 156 -38.02 -11.53 27.34
CA VAL A 156 -37.04 -12.25 28.17
C VAL A 156 -37.70 -13.38 28.98
N SER A 157 -38.96 -13.19 29.37
CA SER A 157 -39.73 -14.23 30.06
C SER A 157 -40.02 -15.45 29.17
N PHE A 158 -40.17 -15.24 27.85
CA PHE A 158 -40.34 -16.31 26.88
C PHE A 158 -39.06 -17.12 26.69
N GLU A 159 -37.88 -16.48 26.64
CA GLU A 159 -36.61 -17.21 26.56
C GLU A 159 -36.38 -18.13 27.78
N ILE A 160 -36.75 -17.67 28.98
CA ILE A 160 -36.64 -18.47 30.22
C ILE A 160 -37.67 -19.62 30.23
N ASP A 161 -38.90 -19.35 29.80
CA ASP A 161 -39.95 -20.37 29.69
C ASP A 161 -39.59 -21.46 28.67
N ASN A 162 -39.05 -21.08 27.51
CA ASN A 162 -38.60 -22.04 26.51
C ASN A 162 -37.48 -22.92 27.03
N ALA A 163 -36.49 -22.36 27.75
CA ALA A 163 -35.45 -23.17 28.36
C ALA A 163 -36.01 -24.22 29.34
N PHE A 164 -37.09 -23.90 30.08
CA PHE A 164 -37.80 -24.88 30.89
C PHE A 164 -38.53 -25.93 30.03
N ARG A 165 -39.34 -25.50 29.06
CA ARG A 165 -40.19 -26.35 28.21
C ARG A 165 -39.38 -27.27 27.29
N ASP A 166 -38.33 -26.78 26.67
CA ASP A 166 -37.45 -27.57 25.82
C ASP A 166 -36.83 -28.73 26.61
N ASN A 167 -36.32 -28.44 27.81
CA ASN A 167 -35.74 -29.45 28.66
C ASN A 167 -36.78 -30.42 29.23
N LEU A 168 -37.99 -29.95 29.51
CA LEU A 168 -39.11 -30.84 29.88
C LEU A 168 -39.45 -31.81 28.73
N GLY A 169 -39.39 -31.34 27.48
CA GLY A 169 -39.54 -32.15 26.27
C GLY A 169 -38.45 -33.21 26.06
N LEU A 170 -37.23 -32.92 26.51
CA LEU A 170 -36.13 -33.88 26.61
C LEU A 170 -36.27 -34.87 27.77
N GLY A 171 -37.40 -34.82 28.47
CA GLY A 171 -37.72 -35.68 29.61
C GLY A 171 -36.96 -35.32 30.88
N HIS A 172 -36.45 -34.10 31.01
CA HIS A 172 -35.90 -33.60 32.28
C HIS A 172 -37.01 -33.17 33.23
N GLY A 173 -36.78 -33.36 34.53
CA GLY A 173 -37.61 -32.81 35.59
C GLY A 173 -36.86 -31.70 36.32
N PRO A 174 -36.12 -32.02 37.41
CA PRO A 174 -35.32 -31.03 38.12
C PRO A 174 -34.27 -30.31 37.24
N LYS A 175 -33.68 -30.99 36.24
CA LYS A 175 -32.73 -30.36 35.30
C LYS A 175 -33.36 -29.27 34.43
N ALA A 176 -34.66 -29.35 34.13
CA ALA A 176 -35.36 -28.30 33.37
C ALA A 176 -35.44 -26.97 34.14
N VAL A 177 -35.60 -27.05 35.48
CA VAL A 177 -35.57 -25.86 36.36
C VAL A 177 -34.17 -25.26 36.40
N VAL A 178 -33.13 -26.10 36.48
CA VAL A 178 -31.72 -25.67 36.43
C VAL A 178 -31.43 -24.96 35.11
N ALA A 179 -31.91 -25.49 33.98
CA ALA A 179 -31.76 -24.87 32.67
C ALA A 179 -32.43 -23.50 32.58
N ALA A 180 -33.65 -23.36 33.12
CA ALA A 180 -34.35 -22.09 33.19
C ALA A 180 -33.60 -21.06 34.06
N ALA A 181 -33.03 -21.49 35.18
CA ALA A 181 -32.21 -20.65 36.05
C ALA A 181 -30.90 -20.22 35.37
N GLN A 182 -30.23 -21.13 34.66
CA GLN A 182 -29.05 -20.82 33.84
C GLN A 182 -29.41 -19.79 32.76
N ARG A 183 -30.51 -20.03 32.02
CA ARG A 183 -30.98 -19.10 31.00
C ARG A 183 -31.26 -17.74 31.60
N ALA A 184 -31.97 -17.67 32.73
CA ALA A 184 -32.24 -16.43 33.45
C ALA A 184 -30.96 -15.66 33.82
N ALA A 185 -29.90 -16.35 34.26
CA ALA A 185 -28.62 -15.74 34.60
C ALA A 185 -27.95 -15.03 33.40
N ILE A 186 -28.12 -15.61 32.21
CA ILE A 186 -27.56 -15.12 30.94
C ILE A 186 -28.42 -13.99 30.37
N VAL A 187 -29.72 -14.22 30.21
CA VAL A 187 -30.61 -13.32 29.45
C VAL A 187 -30.93 -12.01 30.16
N LEU A 188 -30.79 -11.99 31.49
CA LEU A 188 -30.98 -10.81 32.34
C LEU A 188 -29.68 -10.03 32.57
N TYR A 189 -28.57 -10.46 31.97
CA TYR A 189 -27.33 -9.70 31.99
C TYR A 189 -27.33 -8.64 30.88
N ASP A 190 -27.20 -7.36 31.25
CA ASP A 190 -26.87 -6.28 30.33
C ASP A 190 -25.37 -5.96 30.47
N PRO A 191 -24.53 -6.30 29.48
CA PRO A 191 -23.12 -5.98 29.54
C PRO A 191 -22.92 -4.46 29.63
N PRO A 192 -22.01 -3.98 30.51
CA PRO A 192 -21.73 -2.56 30.60
C PRO A 192 -21.35 -2.02 29.23
N ASN A 193 -22.02 -0.95 28.81
CA ASN A 193 -22.06 -0.40 27.46
C ASN A 193 -20.65 -0.16 26.87
N THR A 194 -20.02 -1.20 26.33
CA THR A 194 -18.75 -1.19 25.60
C THR A 194 -19.02 -0.82 24.15
N ASN A 195 -19.74 0.29 23.91
CA ASN A 195 -20.19 0.68 22.57
C ASN A 195 -19.02 0.63 21.57
N PRO A 196 -18.95 -0.37 20.68
CA PRO A 196 -17.83 -0.54 19.78
C PRO A 196 -17.74 0.65 18.82
N VAL A 197 -18.88 1.26 18.47
CA VAL A 197 -18.97 2.42 17.58
C VAL A 197 -18.21 3.63 18.12
N PHE A 198 -18.17 3.81 19.44
CA PHE A 198 -17.40 4.89 20.06
C PHE A 198 -15.89 4.71 19.82
N TRP A 199 -15.37 3.51 20.13
CA TRP A 199 -13.96 3.19 19.94
C TRP A 199 -13.56 3.18 18.46
N ILE A 200 -14.43 2.64 17.58
CA ILE A 200 -14.29 2.69 16.12
C ILE A 200 -14.13 4.14 15.65
N SER A 201 -15.05 5.01 16.07
CA SER A 201 -15.10 6.40 15.63
C SER A 201 -13.84 7.14 16.05
N LEU A 202 -13.35 6.90 17.27
CA LEU A 202 -12.17 7.55 17.80
C LEU A 202 -10.88 7.09 17.09
N ILE A 203 -10.74 5.78 16.82
CA ILE A 203 -9.62 5.23 16.04
C ILE A 203 -9.66 5.74 14.60
N GLY A 204 -10.84 5.73 13.96
CA GLY A 204 -11.03 6.22 12.59
C GLY A 204 -10.68 7.70 12.45
N LEU A 205 -11.10 8.54 13.40
CA LEU A 205 -10.78 9.97 13.44
C LEU A 205 -9.27 10.18 13.62
N GLY A 206 -8.66 9.45 14.56
CA GLY A 206 -7.22 9.49 14.82
C GLY A 206 -6.37 9.12 13.60
N ALA A 207 -6.74 8.02 12.93
CA ALA A 207 -6.04 7.52 11.76
C ALA A 207 -6.23 8.43 10.52
N SER A 208 -7.42 9.02 10.37
CA SER A 208 -7.73 10.02 9.33
C SER A 208 -6.89 11.28 9.50
N ALA A 209 -6.82 11.81 10.72
CA ALA A 209 -6.02 12.99 11.03
C ALA A 209 -4.54 12.73 10.74
N THR A 210 -4.02 11.57 11.14
CA THR A 210 -2.65 11.13 10.86
C THR A 210 -2.35 11.15 9.36
N ALA A 211 -3.25 10.57 8.54
CA ALA A 211 -3.08 10.52 7.09
C ALA A 211 -3.05 11.92 6.45
N VAL A 212 -3.94 12.83 6.88
CA VAL A 212 -3.98 14.22 6.39
C VAL A 212 -2.66 14.94 6.69
N PHE A 213 -2.17 14.84 7.92
CA PHE A 213 -0.93 15.50 8.33
C PHE A 213 0.31 14.92 7.64
N LEU A 214 0.39 13.59 7.48
CA LEU A 214 1.45 12.94 6.69
C LEU A 214 1.43 13.38 5.23
N LEU A 215 0.24 13.47 4.62
CA LEU A 215 0.10 13.91 3.23
C LEU A 215 0.57 15.37 3.04
N LEU A 216 0.25 16.27 3.98
CA LEU A 216 0.79 17.63 3.99
C LEU A 216 2.32 17.65 4.12
N SER A 217 2.87 16.79 4.99
CA SER A 217 4.32 16.67 5.17
C SER A 217 5.04 16.17 3.92
N VAL A 218 4.49 15.15 3.25
CA VAL A 218 5.02 14.62 1.98
C VAL A 218 4.95 15.70 0.89
N ARG A 219 3.83 16.43 0.77
CA ARG A 219 3.70 17.54 -0.21
C ARG A 219 4.72 18.64 0.02
N TYR A 220 4.95 19.03 1.27
CA TYR A 220 5.97 20.01 1.64
C TYR A 220 7.36 19.56 1.18
N SER A 221 7.70 18.31 1.49
CA SER A 221 9.00 17.70 1.17
C SER A 221 9.28 17.64 -0.34
N LEU A 222 8.28 17.24 -1.14
CA LEU A 222 8.38 17.16 -2.59
C LEU A 222 8.53 18.55 -3.24
N ARG A 223 7.80 19.55 -2.75
CA ARG A 223 7.89 20.93 -3.26
C ARG A 223 9.26 21.53 -2.98
N TRP A 224 9.84 21.27 -1.80
CA TRP A 224 11.17 21.73 -1.46
C TRP A 224 12.23 21.05 -2.34
N GLU A 225 12.16 19.73 -2.54
CA GLU A 225 13.06 18.98 -3.43
C GLU A 225 13.06 19.50 -4.86
N ALA A 226 11.91 19.89 -5.40
CA ALA A 226 11.83 20.47 -6.74
C ALA A 226 12.58 21.82 -6.85
N LYS A 227 12.49 22.68 -5.83
CA LYS A 227 13.24 23.95 -5.82
C LYS A 227 14.74 23.72 -5.59
N HIS A 228 15.12 22.78 -4.73
CA HIS A 228 16.51 22.42 -4.50
C HIS A 228 17.19 21.87 -5.78
N ARG A 229 16.52 20.98 -6.52
CA ARG A 229 17.03 20.46 -7.80
C ARG A 229 17.32 21.56 -8.82
N ARG A 230 16.42 22.53 -8.89
CA ARG A 230 16.52 23.71 -9.74
C ARG A 230 17.75 24.56 -9.39
N LEU A 231 17.94 24.83 -8.10
CA LEU A 231 19.12 25.53 -7.58
C LEU A 231 20.41 24.76 -7.88
N ALA A 232 20.47 23.47 -7.55
CA ALA A 232 21.65 22.63 -7.78
C ALA A 232 22.07 22.59 -9.25
N ALA A 233 21.10 22.49 -10.17
CA ALA A 233 21.37 22.54 -11.62
C ALA A 233 21.96 23.89 -12.06
N ALA A 234 21.53 25.01 -11.48
CA ALA A 234 22.08 26.34 -11.77
C ALA A 234 23.48 26.51 -11.16
N GLN A 235 23.70 26.03 -9.93
CA GLN A 235 25.01 26.02 -9.27
C GLN A 235 26.04 25.22 -10.06
N ARG A 236 25.66 24.09 -10.67
CA ARG A 236 26.54 23.32 -11.59
C ARG A 236 27.00 24.15 -12.78
N LYS A 237 26.09 24.93 -13.39
CA LYS A 237 26.43 25.79 -14.53
C LYS A 237 27.36 26.93 -14.12
N LEU A 238 27.11 27.55 -12.97
CA LEU A 238 28.02 28.56 -12.40
C LEU A 238 29.40 27.96 -12.13
N ALA A 239 29.46 26.82 -11.42
CA ALA A 239 30.71 26.17 -11.07
C ALA A 239 31.54 25.80 -12.30
N ARG A 240 30.90 25.28 -13.36
CA ARG A 240 31.57 25.01 -14.63
C ARG A 240 32.26 26.27 -15.17
N VAL A 241 31.52 27.39 -15.28
CA VAL A 241 32.06 28.64 -15.82
C VAL A 241 33.12 29.27 -14.92
N VAL A 242 32.95 29.22 -13.59
CA VAL A 242 33.97 29.73 -12.64
C VAL A 242 35.27 28.95 -12.79
N LEU A 243 35.18 27.64 -12.97
CA LEU A 243 36.37 26.83 -13.24
C LEU A 243 36.93 27.10 -14.66
N ASP A 244 36.08 27.45 -15.65
CA ASP A 244 36.50 27.80 -17.02
C ASP A 244 37.14 29.18 -17.10
N LEU A 245 36.95 30.02 -16.08
CA LEU A 245 37.32 31.41 -16.07
C LEU A 245 38.84 31.61 -16.21
N GLU A 246 39.65 30.73 -15.62
CA GLU A 246 41.11 30.77 -15.77
C GLU A 246 41.57 30.36 -17.19
N ALA A 247 40.89 29.38 -17.82
CA ALA A 247 41.18 29.01 -19.21
C ALA A 247 40.74 30.10 -20.19
N LEU A 248 39.61 30.75 -19.91
CA LEU A 248 39.14 31.90 -20.66
C LEU A 248 40.05 33.12 -20.45
N GLU A 249 40.65 33.26 -19.27
CA GLU A 249 41.64 34.29 -18.98
C GLU A 249 42.92 34.06 -19.77
N ALA A 250 43.43 32.82 -19.77
CA ALA A 250 44.60 32.44 -20.57
C ALA A 250 44.39 32.68 -22.07
N THR A 251 43.23 32.30 -22.61
CA THR A 251 42.89 32.55 -24.04
C THR A 251 42.70 34.04 -24.34
N TYR A 252 42.16 34.82 -23.39
CA TYR A 252 42.04 36.27 -23.52
C TYR A 252 43.41 36.98 -23.53
N TYR A 253 44.36 36.53 -22.70
CA TYR A 253 45.70 37.11 -22.64
C TYR A 253 46.63 36.63 -23.77
N ALA A 254 46.39 35.44 -24.33
CA ALA A 254 47.11 34.92 -25.49
C ALA A 254 46.91 35.78 -26.75
N ALA A 255 45.79 36.50 -26.88
CA ALA A 255 45.58 37.45 -27.98
C ALA A 255 46.38 38.76 -27.74
N PRO A 256 47.21 39.24 -28.69
CA PRO A 256 47.98 40.48 -28.54
C PRO A 256 47.10 41.70 -28.24
N ALA A 257 47.50 42.56 -27.30
CA ALA A 257 46.66 43.68 -26.83
C ALA A 257 46.24 44.67 -27.93
N LYS A 258 47.00 44.76 -29.04
CA LYS A 258 46.71 45.61 -30.21
C LYS A 258 45.63 45.03 -31.13
N ASP A 259 45.38 43.72 -31.07
CA ASP A 259 44.49 43.00 -31.99
C ASP A 259 43.17 42.56 -31.34
N ARG A 260 42.91 42.96 -30.09
CA ARG A 260 41.67 42.63 -29.36
C ARG A 260 40.52 43.58 -29.75
N PRO A 261 39.45 43.10 -30.41
CA PRO A 261 38.29 43.93 -30.74
C PRO A 261 37.57 44.44 -29.48
N GLU A 262 36.87 45.57 -29.58
CA GLU A 262 36.12 46.13 -28.44
C GLU A 262 35.03 45.18 -27.92
N GLY A 263 34.35 44.46 -28.82
CA GLY A 263 33.35 43.45 -28.45
C GLY A 263 33.92 42.32 -27.59
N PHE A 264 35.15 41.88 -27.86
CA PHE A 264 35.82 40.83 -27.08
C PHE A 264 36.19 41.32 -25.67
N LYS A 265 36.67 42.56 -25.55
CA LYS A 265 36.93 43.21 -24.25
C LYS A 265 35.66 43.41 -23.43
N ASN A 266 34.56 43.82 -24.08
CA ASN A 266 33.27 44.04 -23.42
C ASN A 266 32.66 42.73 -22.92
N SER A 267 32.69 41.67 -23.73
CA SER A 267 32.20 40.34 -23.35
C SER A 267 33.01 39.75 -22.19
N TRP A 268 34.34 39.91 -22.19
CA TRP A 268 35.20 39.48 -21.07
C TRP A 268 34.86 40.20 -19.76
N ASN A 269 34.74 41.53 -19.81
CA ASN A 269 34.35 42.33 -18.64
C ASN A 269 32.94 41.97 -18.15
N GLN A 270 32.02 41.69 -19.08
CA GLN A 270 30.66 41.27 -18.77
C GLN A 270 30.62 39.88 -18.12
N LEU A 271 31.43 38.92 -18.59
CA LEU A 271 31.55 37.59 -17.99
C LEU A 271 32.13 37.67 -16.57
N ARG A 272 33.19 38.47 -16.36
CA ARG A 272 33.78 38.68 -15.02
C ARG A 272 32.80 39.34 -14.05
N LYS A 273 32.04 40.33 -14.52
CA LYS A 273 31.03 41.01 -13.69
C LYS A 273 29.86 40.08 -13.35
N LEU A 274 29.31 39.38 -14.35
CA LEU A 274 28.18 38.48 -14.15
C LEU A 274 28.52 37.27 -13.29
N SER A 275 29.72 36.68 -13.42
CA SER A 275 30.17 35.57 -12.57
C SER A 275 30.30 36.00 -11.10
N LEU A 276 30.87 37.19 -10.84
CA LEU A 276 31.00 37.76 -9.50
C LEU A 276 29.64 38.10 -8.89
N ASP A 277 28.74 38.71 -9.66
CA ASP A 277 27.38 39.03 -9.21
C ASP A 277 26.57 37.75 -8.94
N LEU A 278 26.74 36.70 -9.76
CA LEU A 278 26.10 35.40 -9.54
C LEU A 278 26.61 34.73 -8.27
N ALA A 279 27.93 34.69 -8.06
CA ALA A 279 28.53 34.12 -6.86
C ALA A 279 28.06 34.84 -5.58
N ARG A 280 27.93 36.17 -5.62
CA ARG A 280 27.39 36.96 -4.49
C ARG A 280 25.91 36.71 -4.19
N SER A 281 25.12 36.33 -5.21
CA SER A 281 23.69 36.06 -5.04
C SER A 281 23.38 34.60 -4.67
N GLU A 282 24.37 33.70 -4.72
CA GLU A 282 24.21 32.28 -4.38
C GLU A 282 23.93 32.08 -2.88
N ASP A 283 24.81 32.56 -2.00
CA ASP A 283 24.70 32.41 -0.54
C ASP A 283 23.34 32.87 0.05
N PRO A 284 22.83 34.09 -0.25
CA PRO A 284 21.54 34.52 0.29
C PRO A 284 20.37 33.69 -0.26
N LEU A 285 20.46 33.20 -1.50
CA LEU A 285 19.45 32.34 -2.11
C LEU A 285 19.45 30.93 -1.48
N VAL A 286 20.64 30.37 -1.23
CA VAL A 286 20.82 29.10 -0.50
C VAL A 286 20.23 29.26 0.90
N ALA A 287 20.63 30.29 1.65
CA ALA A 287 20.09 30.56 2.99
C ALA A 287 18.55 30.71 2.98
N ALA A 288 17.99 31.42 2.00
CA ALA A 288 16.54 31.59 1.87
C ALA A 288 15.80 30.28 1.54
N LEU A 289 16.40 29.37 0.77
CA LEU A 289 15.81 28.08 0.41
C LEU A 289 15.86 27.06 1.56
N PHE A 290 16.90 27.10 2.38
CA PHE A 290 17.06 26.25 3.56
C PHE A 290 16.36 26.83 4.81
N SER A 291 16.04 28.13 4.81
CA SER A 291 15.21 28.73 5.83
C SER A 291 13.73 28.37 5.65
N ARG A 292 13.13 27.92 6.75
CA ARG A 292 11.75 27.44 6.80
C ARG A 292 10.72 28.50 6.42
N SER A 293 10.91 29.75 6.86
CA SER A 293 9.96 30.85 6.65
C SER A 293 9.99 31.39 5.22
N SER A 294 11.15 31.38 4.57
CA SER A 294 11.35 31.99 3.26
C SER A 294 11.26 31.00 2.08
N CYS A 295 11.47 29.70 2.29
CA CYS A 295 11.63 28.72 1.20
C CYS A 295 10.46 28.68 0.20
N PHE A 296 9.24 29.00 0.63
CA PHE A 296 8.04 29.01 -0.22
C PHE A 296 7.51 30.41 -0.56
N THR A 297 8.23 31.47 -0.19
CA THR A 297 7.85 32.84 -0.57
C THR A 297 7.98 33.07 -2.07
N GLU A 298 7.16 33.99 -2.59
CA GLU A 298 7.21 34.41 -4.00
C GLU A 298 8.56 35.05 -4.36
N GLN A 299 9.13 35.80 -3.42
CA GLN A 299 10.44 36.44 -3.57
C GLN A 299 11.56 35.42 -3.80
N THR A 300 11.65 34.36 -2.99
CA THR A 300 12.66 33.30 -3.19
C THR A 300 12.44 32.56 -4.51
N ALA A 301 11.20 32.40 -4.97
CA ALA A 301 10.92 31.81 -6.27
C ALA A 301 11.37 32.70 -7.44
N LYS A 302 11.21 34.02 -7.33
CA LYS A 302 11.72 35.01 -8.31
C LYS A 302 13.25 35.01 -8.35
N GLN A 303 13.89 35.10 -7.19
CA GLN A 303 15.36 35.05 -7.07
C GLN A 303 15.95 33.77 -7.67
N LEU A 304 15.32 32.61 -7.43
CA LEU A 304 15.74 31.34 -8.03
C LEU A 304 15.62 31.36 -9.57
N GLY A 305 14.55 31.95 -10.10
CA GLY A 305 14.36 32.10 -11.55
C GLY A 305 15.38 33.04 -12.20
N GLU A 306 15.69 34.16 -11.54
CA GLU A 306 16.71 35.11 -11.99
C GLU A 306 18.12 34.48 -11.97
N PHE A 307 18.46 33.76 -10.89
CA PHE A 307 19.70 33.02 -10.77
C PHE A 307 19.86 31.97 -11.88
N GLU A 308 18.80 31.20 -12.19
CA GLU A 308 18.81 30.26 -13.31
C GLU A 308 19.03 30.93 -14.67
N ALA A 309 18.37 32.05 -14.92
CA ALA A 309 18.48 32.78 -16.18
C ALA A 309 19.89 33.37 -16.36
N ALA A 310 20.44 33.96 -15.29
CA ALA A 310 21.77 34.53 -15.29
C ALA A 310 22.86 33.44 -15.39
N ALA A 311 22.70 32.29 -14.74
CA ALA A 311 23.59 31.13 -14.91
C ALA A 311 23.64 30.64 -16.37
N ARG A 312 22.48 30.57 -17.06
CA ARG A 312 22.43 30.20 -18.49
C ARG A 312 23.12 31.22 -19.37
N ARG A 313 22.87 32.52 -19.12
CA ARG A 313 23.50 33.62 -19.86
C ARG A 313 25.02 33.60 -19.69
N LEU A 314 25.49 33.30 -18.49
CA LEU A 314 26.91 33.16 -18.18
C LEU A 314 27.54 32.01 -18.98
N THR A 315 26.89 30.84 -19.04
CA THR A 315 27.37 29.72 -19.88
C THR A 315 27.43 30.09 -21.35
N SER A 316 26.39 30.71 -21.92
CA SER A 316 26.43 31.12 -23.33
C SER A 316 27.51 32.16 -23.65
N LEU A 317 27.80 33.08 -22.71
CA LEU A 317 28.87 34.06 -22.87
C LEU A 317 30.25 33.40 -22.77
N SER A 318 30.41 32.43 -21.87
CA SER A 318 31.61 31.60 -21.73
C SER A 318 31.93 30.85 -23.01
N ASP A 319 30.95 30.13 -23.57
CA ASP A 319 31.12 29.36 -24.80
C ASP A 319 31.46 30.27 -25.99
N ALA A 320 30.80 31.42 -26.09
CA ALA A 320 31.07 32.43 -27.13
C ALA A 320 32.48 33.04 -27.00
N LEU A 321 32.95 33.32 -25.77
CA LEU A 321 34.30 33.84 -25.53
C LEU A 321 35.38 32.81 -25.82
N MET A 322 35.14 31.53 -25.48
CA MET A 322 36.06 30.44 -25.82
C MET A 322 36.20 30.30 -27.34
N GLY A 323 35.07 30.39 -28.07
CA GLY A 323 35.04 30.39 -29.54
C GLY A 323 35.72 31.61 -30.17
N ALA A 324 35.57 32.81 -29.59
CA ALA A 324 36.24 34.02 -30.10
C ALA A 324 37.75 34.04 -29.76
N GLY A 325 38.13 33.55 -28.57
CA GLY A 325 39.51 33.51 -28.11
C GLY A 325 40.40 32.57 -28.92
N SER A 326 39.87 31.41 -29.33
CA SER A 326 40.59 30.47 -30.20
C SER A 326 40.92 31.08 -31.58
N VAL A 327 40.02 31.93 -32.10
CA VAL A 327 40.19 32.65 -33.37
C VAL A 327 41.25 33.75 -33.27
N HIS A 328 41.24 34.54 -32.19
CA HIS A 328 42.16 35.67 -32.01
C HIS A 328 43.56 35.26 -31.52
N ALA A 329 43.71 34.11 -30.87
CA ALA A 329 44.99 33.62 -30.34
C ALA A 329 45.84 32.81 -31.34
N ARG A 330 45.35 32.55 -32.57
CA ARG A 330 46.05 31.75 -33.61
C ARG A 330 46.69 30.47 -33.06
N LEU A 331 45.94 29.72 -32.27
CA LEU A 331 46.37 28.41 -31.77
C LEU A 331 46.49 27.44 -32.97
N ALA A 332 47.67 26.85 -33.15
CA ALA A 332 47.99 26.03 -34.31
C ALA A 332 47.03 24.84 -34.42
N GLY A 333 46.32 24.74 -35.55
CA GLY A 333 45.52 23.57 -35.93
C GLY A 333 44.00 23.74 -36.00
N THR A 334 43.44 24.88 -35.60
CA THR A 334 41.99 25.13 -35.72
C THR A 334 41.73 26.62 -36.00
N GLY A 335 41.46 27.03 -37.24
CA GLY A 335 41.15 28.46 -37.49
C GLY A 335 41.49 29.04 -38.85
N SER A 336 41.17 28.36 -39.96
CA SER A 336 41.03 29.08 -41.23
C SER A 336 39.71 29.90 -41.19
N THR A 337 39.64 31.05 -41.88
CA THR A 337 38.37 31.79 -42.02
C THR A 337 37.29 30.95 -42.74
N PHE A 338 37.71 29.93 -43.51
CA PHE A 338 36.81 28.95 -44.09
C PHE A 338 36.32 27.88 -43.10
N ASP A 339 37.05 27.57 -42.02
CA ASP A 339 36.56 26.70 -40.94
C ASP A 339 35.37 27.35 -40.21
N GLN A 340 35.43 28.66 -40.01
CA GLN A 340 34.35 29.43 -39.39
C GLN A 340 33.12 29.56 -40.29
N LEU A 341 33.32 29.63 -41.61
CA LEU A 341 32.22 29.59 -42.58
C LEU A 341 31.64 28.18 -42.76
N SER A 342 32.48 27.15 -42.71
CA SER A 342 32.05 25.76 -42.95
C SER A 342 31.43 25.12 -41.71
N SER A 343 31.81 25.50 -40.48
CA SER A 343 31.30 24.88 -39.25
C SER A 343 29.77 24.95 -39.11
N PRO A 344 29.10 26.12 -39.27
CA PRO A 344 27.64 26.19 -39.17
C PRO A 344 26.95 25.37 -40.27
N VAL A 345 27.52 25.39 -41.48
CA VAL A 345 27.00 24.65 -42.65
C VAL A 345 27.14 23.14 -42.45
N ASN A 346 28.30 22.69 -41.96
CA ASN A 346 28.61 21.29 -41.66
C ASN A 346 27.71 20.74 -40.54
N GLU A 347 27.50 21.51 -39.47
CA GLU A 347 26.61 21.09 -38.38
C GLU A 347 25.15 20.97 -38.84
N ALA A 348 24.67 21.92 -39.64
CA ALA A 348 23.33 21.87 -40.20
C ALA A 348 23.16 20.69 -41.18
N LEU A 349 24.15 20.42 -42.03
CA LEU A 349 24.12 19.32 -42.99
C LEU A 349 24.27 17.95 -42.34
N ASN A 350 25.11 17.79 -41.31
CA ASN A 350 25.21 16.52 -40.58
C ASN A 350 23.92 16.20 -39.84
N ARG A 351 23.28 17.20 -39.21
CA ARG A 351 21.95 16.99 -38.59
C ARG A 351 20.92 16.54 -39.63
N LEU A 352 20.92 17.18 -40.79
CA LEU A 352 20.05 16.81 -41.90
C LEU A 352 20.34 15.39 -42.40
N LEU A 353 21.61 15.04 -42.63
CA LEU A 353 22.04 13.71 -43.10
C LEU A 353 21.63 12.60 -42.11
N ILE A 354 21.90 12.79 -40.82
CA ILE A 354 21.49 11.84 -39.77
C ILE A 354 19.98 11.63 -39.79
N ARG A 355 19.19 12.72 -39.92
CA ARG A 355 17.74 12.62 -39.93
C ARG A 355 17.20 11.98 -41.23
N LEU A 356 17.83 12.21 -42.37
CA LEU A 356 17.49 11.58 -43.65
C LEU A 356 17.85 10.09 -43.67
N GLU A 357 18.97 9.68 -43.06
CA GLU A 357 19.39 8.28 -42.93
C GLU A 357 18.50 7.49 -41.96
N GLN A 358 17.99 8.16 -40.92
CA GLN A 358 17.06 7.57 -39.95
C GLN A 358 15.59 7.66 -40.39
N ALA A 359 15.29 8.32 -41.52
CA ALA A 359 13.94 8.45 -42.01
C ALA A 359 13.41 7.10 -42.54
N PRO A 360 12.20 6.66 -42.15
CA PRO A 360 11.67 5.37 -42.56
C PRO A 360 11.30 5.35 -44.05
N GLY A 361 11.99 4.51 -44.83
CA GLY A 361 11.62 4.06 -46.18
C GLY A 361 11.56 5.14 -47.28
N GLN A 362 12.48 5.09 -48.25
CA GLN A 362 12.44 5.78 -49.57
C GLN A 362 11.94 7.25 -49.63
N MET A 363 12.00 8.03 -48.53
CA MET A 363 11.59 9.45 -48.55
C MET A 363 12.47 10.31 -49.46
N VAL A 364 13.75 9.94 -49.55
CA VAL A 364 14.77 10.51 -50.43
C VAL A 364 15.56 9.34 -51.01
N ALA A 365 15.96 9.42 -52.29
CA ALA A 365 16.76 8.37 -52.90
C ALA A 365 18.16 8.33 -52.26
N ASN A 366 18.71 7.14 -52.01
CA ASN A 366 20.06 7.00 -51.44
C ASN A 366 21.14 7.70 -52.28
N ALA A 367 20.94 7.76 -53.60
CA ALA A 367 21.81 8.52 -54.50
C ALA A 367 21.84 10.03 -54.16
N ASP A 368 20.69 10.63 -53.78
CA ASP A 368 20.62 12.04 -53.40
C ASP A 368 21.29 12.30 -52.03
N ILE A 369 21.29 11.31 -51.12
CA ILE A 369 21.98 11.37 -49.82
C ILE A 369 23.50 11.29 -50.02
N GLU A 370 23.98 10.38 -50.87
CA GLU A 370 25.40 10.27 -51.20
C GLU A 370 25.90 11.48 -52.02
N GLU A 371 25.07 12.05 -52.90
CA GLU A 371 25.38 13.33 -53.57
C GLU A 371 25.53 14.48 -52.57
N LEU A 372 24.67 14.55 -51.55
CA LEU A 372 24.76 15.56 -50.49
C LEU A 372 26.01 15.36 -49.62
N ARG A 373 26.37 14.11 -49.30
CA ARG A 373 27.60 13.77 -48.55
C ARG A 373 28.86 14.12 -49.36
N ALA A 374 28.87 13.82 -50.65
CA ALA A 374 29.97 14.18 -51.55
C ALA A 374 30.12 15.70 -51.70
N ALA A 375 29.01 16.44 -51.75
CA ALA A 375 29.03 17.91 -51.80
C ALA A 375 29.54 18.52 -50.49
N LEU A 376 29.18 17.95 -49.33
CA LEU A 376 29.75 18.32 -48.03
C LEU A 376 31.26 18.06 -48.00
N GLY A 377 31.72 16.90 -48.51
CA GLY A 377 33.14 16.58 -48.65
C GLY A 377 33.90 17.63 -49.45
N ARG A 378 33.39 18.02 -50.63
CA ARG A 378 33.99 19.08 -51.46
C ARG A 378 34.03 20.44 -50.77
N LEU A 379 33.03 20.77 -49.96
CA LEU A 379 33.02 22.03 -49.19
C LEU A 379 34.08 22.02 -48.09
N LEU A 380 34.27 20.88 -47.42
CA LEU A 380 35.32 20.71 -46.40
C LEU A 380 36.72 20.68 -47.03
N ASP A 381 36.88 20.05 -48.20
CA ASP A 381 38.12 20.08 -48.96
C ASP A 381 38.46 21.51 -49.41
N ALA A 382 37.46 22.27 -49.89
CA ALA A 382 37.65 23.69 -50.24
C ALA A 382 37.95 24.57 -49.02
N ALA A 383 37.46 24.19 -47.83
CA ALA A 383 37.74 24.92 -46.58
C ALA A 383 39.17 24.75 -46.06
N SER A 384 39.92 23.77 -46.58
CA SER A 384 41.34 23.58 -46.29
C SER A 384 42.27 24.59 -46.99
N GLY A 385 41.75 25.38 -47.96
CA GLY A 385 42.52 26.37 -48.71
C GLY A 385 42.74 27.70 -47.97
N ASP A 386 43.73 28.48 -48.41
CA ASP A 386 43.98 29.83 -47.86
C ASP A 386 42.97 30.85 -48.41
N ALA A 387 42.25 31.54 -47.52
CA ALA A 387 41.26 32.56 -47.85
C ALA A 387 41.84 33.82 -48.51
N LYS A 388 43.16 33.96 -48.59
CA LYS A 388 43.83 35.00 -49.41
C LYS A 388 43.95 34.61 -50.88
N ASN A 389 43.70 33.35 -51.24
CA ASN A 389 43.77 32.88 -52.62
C ASN A 389 42.39 32.94 -53.30
N HIS A 390 42.27 33.72 -54.37
CA HIS A 390 41.03 33.82 -55.15
C HIS A 390 40.53 32.48 -55.70
N GLN A 391 41.43 31.53 -55.98
CA GLN A 391 41.03 30.18 -56.43
C GLN A 391 40.35 29.37 -55.31
N ALA A 392 40.76 29.55 -54.05
CA ALA A 392 40.13 28.87 -52.91
C ALA A 392 38.74 29.44 -52.60
N ILE A 393 38.57 30.77 -52.73
CA ILE A 393 37.25 31.43 -52.60
C ILE A 393 36.30 30.96 -53.71
N ALA A 394 36.79 30.84 -54.95
CA ALA A 394 35.97 30.34 -56.06
C ALA A 394 35.57 28.86 -55.86
N ALA A 395 36.50 28.00 -55.42
CA ALA A 395 36.22 26.60 -55.13
C ALA A 395 35.22 26.43 -53.98
N TRP A 396 35.34 27.24 -52.93
CA TRP A 396 34.38 27.24 -51.81
C TRP A 396 32.99 27.71 -52.26
N HIS A 397 32.93 28.76 -53.08
CA HIS A 397 31.66 29.26 -53.62
C HIS A 397 30.96 28.24 -54.52
N GLU A 398 31.71 27.53 -55.37
CA GLU A 398 31.19 26.48 -56.23
C GLU A 398 30.65 25.30 -55.41
N ALA A 399 31.38 24.87 -54.37
CA ALA A 399 30.94 23.82 -53.47
C ALA A 399 29.66 24.22 -52.70
N GLU A 400 29.56 25.47 -52.24
CA GLU A 400 28.34 25.97 -51.60
C GLU A 400 27.15 26.00 -52.56
N GLN A 401 27.34 26.45 -53.80
CA GLN A 401 26.28 26.45 -54.81
C GLN A 401 25.75 25.05 -55.10
N GLN A 402 26.62 24.04 -55.11
CA GLN A 402 26.23 22.63 -55.28
C GLN A 402 25.34 22.15 -54.11
N ILE A 403 25.70 22.49 -52.87
CA ILE A 403 24.88 22.20 -51.68
C ILE A 403 23.51 22.88 -51.77
N VAL A 404 23.46 24.15 -52.18
CA VAL A 404 22.20 24.89 -52.36
C VAL A 404 21.32 24.24 -53.42
N ALA A 405 21.89 23.84 -54.56
CA ALA A 405 21.15 23.18 -55.63
C ALA A 405 20.53 21.84 -55.14
N LEU A 406 21.29 21.05 -54.39
CA LEU A 406 20.81 19.80 -53.80
C LEU A 406 19.75 20.05 -52.72
N ALA A 407 19.92 21.05 -51.86
CA ALA A 407 18.92 21.41 -50.85
C ALA A 407 17.60 21.88 -51.49
N ILE A 408 17.64 22.61 -52.61
CA ILE A 408 16.44 22.99 -53.38
C ILE A 408 15.74 21.77 -53.99
N LYS A 409 16.51 20.81 -54.53
CA LYS A 409 15.99 19.53 -55.05
C LYS A 409 15.27 18.74 -53.96
N LEU A 410 15.92 18.57 -52.80
CA LEU A 410 15.39 17.89 -51.62
C LEU A 410 14.14 18.58 -51.07
N LYS A 411 14.15 19.92 -50.96
CA LYS A 411 12.97 20.70 -50.57
C LYS A 411 11.76 20.41 -51.46
N LYS A 412 11.94 20.36 -52.78
CA LYS A 412 10.86 20.09 -53.74
C LYS A 412 10.31 18.67 -53.61
N GLN A 413 11.16 17.69 -53.33
CA GLN A 413 10.73 16.30 -53.08
C GLN A 413 9.98 16.18 -51.75
N LEU A 414 10.55 16.73 -50.66
CA LEU A 414 9.99 16.63 -49.31
C LEU A 414 8.70 17.45 -49.12
N SER A 415 8.53 18.55 -49.85
CA SER A 415 7.29 19.34 -49.80
C SER A 415 6.04 18.63 -50.33
N ARG A 416 6.20 17.47 -51.00
CA ARG A 416 5.10 16.65 -51.51
C ARG A 416 4.48 15.76 -50.44
N TYR A 417 5.14 15.58 -49.29
CA TYR A 417 4.67 14.74 -48.20
C TYR A 417 3.72 15.49 -47.26
N PRO A 418 2.78 14.78 -46.58
CA PRO A 418 1.93 15.37 -45.56
C PRO A 418 2.81 16.01 -44.47
N HIS A 419 2.48 17.24 -44.05
CA HIS A 419 3.28 18.07 -43.13
C HIS A 419 4.61 18.62 -43.68
N GLY A 420 4.85 18.55 -45.00
CA GLY A 420 5.99 19.17 -45.70
C GLY A 420 5.90 20.70 -45.90
N LYS A 421 5.32 21.44 -44.95
CA LYS A 421 5.26 22.91 -44.97
C LYS A 421 5.70 23.49 -43.63
N VAL A 422 6.82 24.20 -43.62
CA VAL A 422 7.40 24.83 -42.43
C VAL A 422 7.70 26.30 -42.71
N LEU A 423 7.42 27.15 -41.72
CA LEU A 423 7.84 28.55 -41.74
C LEU A 423 9.36 28.59 -41.72
N ALA A 424 9.99 29.41 -42.58
CA ALA A 424 11.45 29.43 -42.68
C ALA A 424 12.10 29.59 -41.29
N PRO A 425 13.11 28.77 -40.95
CA PRO A 425 13.79 28.86 -39.67
C PRO A 425 14.50 30.22 -39.55
N ALA A 426 14.91 30.57 -38.33
CA ALA A 426 15.64 31.81 -38.08
C ALA A 426 16.87 31.91 -39.02
N PRO A 427 17.15 33.10 -39.59
CA PRO A 427 18.29 33.28 -40.48
C PRO A 427 19.60 32.97 -39.76
N ALA A 428 20.66 32.73 -40.55
CA ALA A 428 22.01 32.54 -40.02
C ALA A 428 22.40 33.68 -39.07
N ALA A 429 23.27 33.38 -38.10
CA ALA A 429 23.80 34.38 -37.18
C ALA A 429 24.40 35.57 -37.96
N GLN A 430 24.18 36.80 -37.47
CA GLN A 430 24.64 38.00 -38.17
C GLN A 430 26.15 37.97 -38.44
N ASP A 431 26.92 37.45 -37.50
CA ASP A 431 28.38 37.30 -37.60
C ASP A 431 28.81 36.41 -38.78
N TYR A 432 28.06 35.34 -39.07
CA TYR A 432 28.31 34.46 -40.24
C TYR A 432 28.02 35.19 -41.56
N LEU A 433 26.93 35.97 -41.61
CA LEU A 433 26.54 36.72 -42.81
C LEU A 433 27.51 37.87 -43.11
N GLU A 434 28.05 38.51 -42.07
CA GLU A 434 29.08 39.55 -42.20
C GLU A 434 30.42 38.97 -42.68
N LEU A 435 30.83 37.81 -42.15
CA LEU A 435 32.03 37.10 -42.58
C LEU A 435 31.95 36.71 -44.06
N LYS A 436 30.79 36.23 -44.53
CA LYS A 436 30.55 35.86 -45.93
C LYS A 436 30.64 37.07 -46.87
N LYS A 437 30.04 38.20 -46.48
CA LYS A 437 30.13 39.47 -47.24
C LYS A 437 31.58 39.99 -47.32
N SER A 438 32.36 39.81 -46.25
CA SER A 438 33.77 40.26 -46.20
C SER A 438 34.67 39.53 -47.20
N LEU A 439 34.28 38.33 -47.66
CA LEU A 439 34.98 37.52 -48.64
C LEU A 439 34.44 37.71 -50.08
N GLY A 440 33.53 38.67 -50.30
CA GLY A 440 32.93 38.95 -51.61
C GLY A 440 31.85 37.93 -52.04
N LEU A 441 31.35 37.11 -51.11
CA LEU A 441 30.40 36.04 -51.37
C LEU A 441 28.95 36.52 -51.11
N ASP A 442 28.00 36.00 -51.88
CA ASP A 442 26.57 36.38 -51.79
C ASP A 442 25.93 35.84 -50.50
N ALA A 443 25.53 36.74 -49.60
CA ALA A 443 24.91 36.43 -48.31
C ALA A 443 23.37 36.47 -48.34
N SER A 444 22.76 36.47 -49.53
CA SER A 444 21.30 36.36 -49.66
C SER A 444 20.82 34.97 -49.22
N ALA A 445 19.73 34.92 -48.45
CA ALA A 445 19.18 33.66 -47.90
C ALA A 445 18.81 32.63 -48.99
N ALA A 446 18.54 33.07 -50.22
CA ALA A 446 18.23 32.19 -51.35
C ALA A 446 19.45 31.40 -51.85
N LYS A 447 20.67 31.92 -51.65
CA LYS A 447 21.92 31.32 -52.11
C LYS A 447 22.85 30.88 -50.97
N ASP A 448 22.35 30.83 -49.75
CA ASP A 448 23.13 30.46 -48.58
C ASP A 448 22.98 28.96 -48.24
N GLY A 449 24.10 28.25 -48.11
CA GLY A 449 24.13 26.81 -47.83
C GLY A 449 23.53 26.47 -46.46
N TYR A 450 23.85 27.26 -45.44
CA TYR A 450 23.32 27.07 -44.08
C TYR A 450 21.79 27.27 -44.04
N ALA A 451 21.29 28.40 -44.56
CA ALA A 451 19.86 28.70 -44.52
C ALA A 451 19.02 27.63 -45.25
N ASN A 452 19.51 27.14 -46.39
CA ASN A 452 18.83 26.08 -47.14
C ASN A 452 18.91 24.72 -46.43
N ALA A 453 20.06 24.35 -45.85
CA ALA A 453 20.18 23.11 -45.08
C ALA A 453 19.30 23.11 -43.83
N ALA A 454 19.29 24.19 -43.06
CA ALA A 454 18.45 24.35 -41.88
C ALA A 454 16.95 24.33 -42.23
N TYR A 455 16.57 24.90 -43.38
CA TYR A 455 15.19 24.86 -43.87
C TYR A 455 14.75 23.43 -44.21
N VAL A 456 15.61 22.67 -44.90
CA VAL A 456 15.32 21.27 -45.23
C VAL A 456 15.30 20.40 -43.96
N ASP A 457 16.20 20.63 -43.00
CA ASP A 457 16.19 19.91 -41.72
C ASP A 457 14.88 20.13 -40.95
N ALA A 458 14.40 21.38 -40.89
CA ALA A 458 13.13 21.71 -40.26
C ALA A 458 11.93 21.05 -40.97
N LEU A 459 11.98 20.93 -42.31
CA LEU A 459 10.98 20.18 -43.09
C LEU A 459 11.01 18.69 -42.80
N VAL A 460 12.20 18.07 -42.74
CA VAL A 460 12.32 16.66 -42.40
C VAL A 460 11.81 16.43 -40.97
N ARG A 461 12.10 17.34 -40.03
CA ARG A 461 11.55 17.32 -38.66
C ARG A 461 10.04 17.36 -38.62
N SER A 462 9.40 18.24 -39.39
CA SER A 462 7.93 18.34 -39.37
C SER A 462 7.24 17.10 -39.92
N ILE A 463 7.92 16.34 -40.77
CA ILE A 463 7.45 15.08 -41.34
C ILE A 463 7.75 13.90 -40.41
N THR A 464 8.93 13.84 -39.80
CA THR A 464 9.44 12.67 -39.04
C THR A 464 9.33 12.79 -37.51
N GLY A 465 9.07 14.00 -36.98
CA GLY A 465 8.97 14.27 -35.54
C GLY A 465 10.31 14.61 -34.87
N ASP A 466 10.29 14.74 -33.54
CA ASP A 466 11.48 15.05 -32.72
C ASP A 466 12.35 13.79 -32.54
N THR A 467 13.15 13.48 -33.55
CA THR A 467 14.00 12.28 -33.62
C THR A 467 15.37 12.45 -32.93
N LEU A 468 15.88 13.68 -32.77
CA LEU A 468 17.18 13.96 -32.15
C LEU A 468 17.02 14.39 -30.68
N GLU A 469 17.96 14.00 -29.80
CA GLU A 469 17.92 14.38 -28.38
C GLU A 469 18.00 15.89 -28.14
N SER A 470 18.67 16.62 -29.03
CA SER A 470 18.76 18.09 -29.03
C SER A 470 17.41 18.79 -29.23
N ASP A 471 16.43 18.13 -29.88
CA ASP A 471 15.12 18.70 -30.17
C ASP A 471 14.23 18.83 -28.92
N ARG A 472 14.45 17.97 -27.93
CA ARG A 472 13.68 17.93 -26.67
C ARG A 472 14.03 19.09 -25.72
N GLN A 473 15.03 19.91 -26.05
CA GLN A 473 15.54 20.96 -25.19
C GLN A 473 15.15 22.39 -25.62
N ALA A 474 14.42 22.58 -26.73
CA ALA A 474 13.98 23.91 -27.16
C ALA A 474 12.75 24.43 -26.36
N PRO A 475 12.74 25.69 -25.88
CA PRO A 475 11.68 26.20 -25.03
C PRO A 475 10.44 26.60 -25.85
N GLN A 476 9.39 25.81 -25.81
CA GLN A 476 8.06 26.27 -26.23
C GLN A 476 7.54 27.33 -25.25
N LYS A 477 7.60 28.60 -25.68
CA LYS A 477 6.87 29.72 -25.05
C LYS A 477 5.36 29.48 -25.21
N LYS A 478 4.74 28.81 -24.24
CA LYS A 478 3.34 29.00 -23.79
C LYS A 478 3.03 28.06 -22.61
N SER A 479 2.46 28.63 -21.53
CA SER A 479 1.85 27.94 -20.37
C SER A 479 2.71 27.52 -19.16
N ALA A 480 3.77 28.26 -18.81
CA ALA A 480 4.53 27.98 -17.58
C ALA A 480 3.72 28.12 -16.27
N HIS A 481 2.65 28.91 -16.24
CA HIS A 481 1.83 29.10 -15.02
C HIS A 481 0.74 28.03 -14.81
N ARG A 482 0.35 27.26 -15.83
CA ARG A 482 -0.71 26.23 -15.69
C ARG A 482 -0.18 24.81 -15.47
N ARG A 483 1.09 24.53 -15.83
CA ARG A 483 1.66 23.16 -15.74
C ARG A 483 2.25 22.81 -14.37
N ILE A 484 2.61 23.78 -13.54
CA ILE A 484 3.24 23.50 -12.24
C ILE A 484 2.20 22.98 -11.23
N ASP A 485 0.94 23.41 -11.32
CA ASP A 485 -0.14 22.82 -10.49
C ASP A 485 -0.57 21.43 -10.98
N ALA A 486 -0.48 21.14 -12.28
CA ALA A 486 -0.88 19.86 -12.87
C ALA A 486 0.07 18.69 -12.54
N LEU A 487 1.36 18.97 -12.27
CA LEU A 487 2.34 17.96 -11.86
C LEU A 487 2.21 17.53 -10.38
N TYR A 488 1.47 18.30 -9.58
CA TYR A 488 1.26 18.03 -8.15
C TYR A 488 -0.18 17.66 -7.79
N ARG A 489 -1.11 17.75 -8.75
CA ARG A 489 -2.42 17.11 -8.63
C ARG A 489 -2.23 15.64 -9.04
N PRO A 490 -2.33 14.66 -8.13
CA PRO A 490 -2.51 13.29 -8.58
C PRO A 490 -3.75 13.31 -9.49
N ARG A 491 -3.67 12.71 -10.69
CA ARG A 491 -4.85 12.53 -11.54
C ARG A 491 -5.93 11.95 -10.64
N GLY A 492 -6.98 12.74 -10.32
CA GLY A 492 -7.89 12.42 -9.21
C GLY A 492 -8.47 11.02 -9.32
N VAL A 493 -8.66 10.57 -10.56
CA VAL A 493 -9.10 9.21 -10.92
C VAL A 493 -8.11 8.12 -10.50
N LEU A 494 -6.79 8.29 -10.72
CA LEU A 494 -5.80 7.27 -10.30
C LEU A 494 -5.63 7.20 -8.79
N LEU A 495 -5.77 8.34 -8.09
CA LEU A 495 -5.74 8.34 -6.64
C LEU A 495 -7.02 7.75 -6.05
N ALA A 496 -8.18 8.05 -6.65
CA ALA A 496 -9.46 7.45 -6.29
C ALA A 496 -9.46 5.94 -6.54
N LEU A 497 -8.96 5.47 -7.69
CA LEU A 497 -8.79 4.05 -7.99
C LEU A 497 -7.81 3.37 -7.02
N GLY A 498 -6.72 4.04 -6.66
CA GLY A 498 -5.78 3.52 -5.66
C GLY A 498 -6.42 3.40 -4.27
N LEU A 499 -7.17 4.42 -3.83
CA LEU A 499 -7.88 4.39 -2.55
C LEU A 499 -9.00 3.35 -2.55
N ALA A 500 -9.77 3.23 -3.65
CA ALA A 500 -10.79 2.21 -3.82
C ALA A 500 -10.18 0.80 -3.81
N GLY A 501 -9.02 0.61 -4.45
CA GLY A 501 -8.29 -0.65 -4.41
C GLY A 501 -7.85 -1.02 -2.98
N VAL A 502 -7.34 -0.06 -2.21
CA VAL A 502 -6.97 -0.29 -0.79
C VAL A 502 -8.20 -0.61 0.07
N LEU A 503 -9.33 0.06 -0.19
CA LEU A 503 -10.59 -0.23 0.49
C LEU A 503 -11.06 -1.67 0.21
N LEU A 504 -11.08 -2.08 -1.06
CA LEU A 504 -11.47 -3.43 -1.46
C LEU A 504 -10.57 -4.51 -0.87
N VAL A 505 -9.25 -4.27 -0.82
CA VAL A 505 -8.30 -5.19 -0.17
C VAL A 505 -8.53 -5.26 1.34
N GLY A 506 -8.95 -4.17 1.99
CA GLY A 506 -9.29 -4.15 3.41
C GLY A 506 -10.61 -4.85 3.75
N MET A 507 -11.57 -4.89 2.81
CA MET A 507 -12.86 -5.55 3.00
C MET A 507 -12.74 -7.08 3.10
N ILE A 508 -11.79 -7.71 2.41
CA ILE A 508 -11.60 -9.17 2.44
C ILE A 508 -11.22 -9.68 3.85
N PRO A 509 -10.12 -9.23 4.47
CA PRO A 509 -9.76 -9.64 5.83
C PRO A 509 -10.78 -9.15 6.86
N ALA A 510 -11.44 -8.01 6.61
CA ALA A 510 -12.55 -7.57 7.46
C ALA A 510 -13.72 -8.55 7.45
N GLY A 511 -14.13 -9.04 6.28
CA GLY A 511 -15.17 -10.04 6.13
C GLY A 511 -14.79 -11.36 6.80
N ILE A 512 -13.57 -11.84 6.58
CA ILE A 512 -13.08 -13.07 7.21
C ILE A 512 -13.04 -12.94 8.74
N THR A 513 -12.47 -11.85 9.26
CA THR A 513 -12.33 -11.65 10.71
C THR A 513 -13.70 -11.43 11.37
N ALA A 514 -14.59 -10.67 10.75
CA ALA A 514 -15.96 -10.49 11.24
C ALA A 514 -16.72 -11.83 11.23
N ALA A 515 -16.63 -12.61 10.15
CA ALA A 515 -17.29 -13.92 10.05
C ALA A 515 -16.71 -14.94 11.04
N GLN A 516 -15.43 -14.88 11.36
CA GLN A 516 -14.83 -15.73 12.39
C GLN A 516 -15.27 -15.35 13.81
N LEU A 517 -15.54 -14.07 14.06
CA LEU A 517 -15.96 -13.57 15.37
C LEU A 517 -17.48 -13.65 15.59
N THR A 518 -18.28 -13.67 14.53
CA THR A 518 -19.76 -13.72 14.60
C THR A 518 -20.35 -14.96 13.92
N GLY A 519 -19.52 -15.93 13.55
CA GLY A 519 -19.96 -17.09 12.80
C GLY A 519 -20.77 -18.03 13.69
N GLU A 520 -21.99 -18.36 13.26
CA GLU A 520 -22.73 -19.51 13.79
C GLU A 520 -21.94 -20.79 13.47
N PRO A 521 -21.81 -21.75 14.41
CA PRO A 521 -21.23 -23.04 14.12
C PRO A 521 -22.12 -23.76 13.08
N PHE A 522 -21.52 -24.28 12.00
CA PHE A 522 -22.21 -25.12 11.02
C PHE A 522 -22.00 -26.58 11.39
N ALA A 523 -23.07 -27.35 11.65
CA ALA A 523 -22.97 -28.80 11.81
C ALA A 523 -22.58 -29.48 10.50
N ASP A 524 -21.65 -30.42 10.60
CA ASP A 524 -21.26 -31.29 9.50
C ASP A 524 -22.31 -32.38 9.30
N ARG A 525 -23.05 -32.32 8.18
CA ARG A 525 -24.08 -33.30 7.80
C ARG A 525 -23.57 -34.31 6.76
N GLU A 526 -22.27 -34.47 6.63
CA GLU A 526 -21.63 -35.48 5.77
C GLU A 526 -21.08 -36.68 6.58
N GLY A 527 -21.61 -36.92 7.78
CA GLY A 527 -21.22 -37.99 8.69
C GLY A 527 -21.71 -39.39 8.28
N THR A 528 -21.32 -40.39 9.08
CA THR A 528 -21.62 -41.82 8.86
C THR A 528 -22.33 -42.50 10.03
N GLY A 529 -22.74 -41.73 11.05
CA GLY A 529 -23.25 -42.26 12.32
C GLY A 529 -22.16 -42.76 13.27
N LEU A 530 -20.90 -42.35 13.07
CA LEU A 530 -19.77 -42.77 13.90
C LEU A 530 -19.98 -42.30 15.34
N GLY A 531 -19.96 -43.24 16.29
CA GLY A 531 -20.15 -42.97 17.72
C GLY A 531 -21.59 -43.17 18.23
N ALA A 532 -22.56 -43.45 17.35
CA ALA A 532 -23.91 -43.86 17.74
C ALA A 532 -23.96 -45.36 18.08
N ASN A 533 -24.31 -45.70 19.32
CA ASN A 533 -24.53 -47.10 19.74
C ASN A 533 -26.01 -47.33 20.04
N LEU A 534 -26.75 -47.90 19.09
CA LEU A 534 -28.18 -48.17 19.26
C LEU A 534 -28.44 -49.55 19.88
N GLN A 535 -29.27 -49.58 20.92
CA GLN A 535 -29.86 -50.79 21.49
C GLN A 535 -31.37 -50.73 21.30
N ILE A 536 -31.94 -51.72 20.61
CA ILE A 536 -33.39 -51.77 20.32
C ILE A 536 -34.08 -52.61 21.40
N ASP A 537 -34.98 -51.99 22.16
CA ASP A 537 -35.93 -52.65 23.05
C ASP A 537 -37.31 -52.72 22.36
N ASP A 538 -37.42 -53.67 21.43
CA ASP A 538 -38.59 -53.91 20.61
C ASP A 538 -39.21 -55.28 20.90
N PRO A 539 -40.42 -55.34 21.49
CA PRO A 539 -41.15 -56.58 21.70
C PRO A 539 -41.55 -57.32 20.41
N SER A 540 -41.74 -56.62 19.29
CA SER A 540 -42.13 -57.24 18.01
C SER A 540 -40.92 -57.73 17.20
N GLY A 541 -39.77 -57.08 17.36
CA GLY A 541 -38.52 -57.39 16.67
C GLY A 541 -38.54 -56.98 15.19
N GLU A 542 -39.37 -56.00 14.82
CA GLU A 542 -39.53 -55.53 13.45
C GLU A 542 -38.46 -54.50 13.06
N LEU A 543 -37.89 -53.78 14.04
CA LEU A 543 -36.88 -52.75 13.78
C LEU A 543 -35.46 -53.30 13.63
N SER A 544 -34.73 -52.77 12.64
CA SER A 544 -33.35 -53.14 12.36
C SER A 544 -32.37 -52.00 12.67
N ASN A 545 -31.40 -52.28 13.55
CA ASN A 545 -30.33 -51.33 13.90
C ASN A 545 -29.51 -50.91 12.66
N THR A 546 -29.19 -51.87 11.79
CA THR A 546 -28.39 -51.58 10.59
C THR A 546 -29.14 -50.68 9.60
N GLU A 547 -30.47 -50.78 9.55
CA GLU A 547 -31.27 -49.94 8.66
C GLU A 547 -31.42 -48.52 9.22
N ILE A 548 -31.54 -48.37 10.55
CA ILE A 548 -31.56 -47.04 11.19
C ILE A 548 -30.23 -46.30 10.94
N ILE A 549 -29.09 -46.93 11.26
CA ILE A 549 -27.76 -46.31 11.10
C ILE A 549 -27.49 -45.93 9.64
N ARG A 550 -28.03 -46.67 8.68
CA ARG A 550 -27.88 -46.37 7.25
C ARG A 550 -28.43 -45.00 6.84
N TYR A 551 -29.39 -44.48 7.58
CA TYR A 551 -30.04 -43.19 7.32
C TYR A 551 -29.54 -42.07 8.25
N VAL A 552 -28.52 -42.33 9.08
CA VAL A 552 -27.89 -41.31 9.94
C VAL A 552 -26.79 -40.61 9.15
N ASP A 553 -26.94 -39.31 8.96
CA ASP A 553 -26.03 -38.46 8.18
C ASP A 553 -25.07 -37.63 9.07
N SER A 554 -25.08 -37.82 10.39
CA SER A 554 -24.27 -37.06 11.36
C SER A 554 -23.35 -37.97 12.18
N ASP A 555 -22.13 -37.51 12.48
CA ASP A 555 -21.21 -38.18 13.42
C ASP A 555 -21.36 -37.60 14.82
N PHE A 556 -21.18 -38.44 15.85
CA PHE A 556 -21.33 -38.01 17.24
C PHE A 556 -20.00 -37.46 17.79
N PRO A 557 -20.01 -36.27 18.44
CA PRO A 557 -18.81 -35.71 19.05
C PRO A 557 -18.31 -36.56 20.23
N VAL A 558 -19.22 -37.28 20.89
CA VAL A 558 -18.94 -38.21 22.00
C VAL A 558 -19.71 -39.51 21.77
N PRO A 559 -19.08 -40.70 21.91
CA PRO A 559 -19.78 -41.96 21.79
C PRO A 559 -20.97 -42.03 22.74
N THR A 560 -22.17 -42.24 22.20
CA THR A 560 -23.43 -42.16 22.96
C THR A 560 -24.23 -43.44 22.80
N ASN A 561 -24.63 -44.03 23.93
CA ASN A 561 -25.47 -45.23 23.95
C ASN A 561 -26.94 -44.81 23.95
N MET A 562 -27.69 -45.24 22.95
CA MET A 562 -29.09 -44.86 22.77
C MET A 562 -29.98 -46.10 22.81
N VAL A 563 -31.02 -46.07 23.64
CA VAL A 563 -32.01 -47.14 23.72
C VAL A 563 -33.24 -46.74 22.93
N VAL A 564 -33.58 -47.47 21.88
CA VAL A 564 -34.84 -47.32 21.14
C VAL A 564 -35.92 -48.11 21.88
N ALA A 565 -36.80 -47.41 22.58
CA ALA A 565 -37.83 -48.01 23.43
C ALA A 565 -39.17 -48.04 22.69
N VAL A 566 -39.56 -49.22 22.21
CA VAL A 566 -40.75 -49.40 21.37
C VAL A 566 -41.95 -49.81 22.20
N ARG A 567 -43.05 -49.04 22.13
CA ARG A 567 -44.28 -49.27 22.89
C ARG A 567 -45.53 -49.09 22.03
N ASP A 568 -46.64 -49.59 22.53
CA ASP A 568 -47.97 -49.40 21.96
C ASP A 568 -48.45 -47.95 22.20
N ALA A 569 -48.81 -47.23 21.13
CA ALA A 569 -49.20 -45.83 21.19
C ALA A 569 -50.51 -45.64 21.96
N GLU A 570 -51.49 -46.51 21.74
CA GLU A 570 -52.81 -46.45 22.38
C GLU A 570 -52.72 -46.69 23.90
N ALA A 571 -51.68 -47.41 24.36
CA ALA A 571 -51.43 -47.65 25.79
C ALA A 571 -50.70 -46.51 26.52
N TYR A 572 -50.04 -45.61 25.79
CA TYR A 572 -49.19 -44.54 26.36
C TYR A 572 -49.70 -43.13 26.03
N LEU A 573 -50.31 -42.94 24.87
CA LEU A 573 -50.72 -41.63 24.36
C LEU A 573 -52.24 -41.51 24.31
N LYS A 574 -52.76 -40.37 24.76
CA LYS A 574 -54.16 -39.98 24.61
C LYS A 574 -54.36 -39.29 23.26
N LEU A 575 -54.53 -40.10 22.22
CA LEU A 575 -54.74 -39.66 20.85
C LEU A 575 -56.18 -39.16 20.64
N LYS A 576 -56.33 -38.08 19.87
CA LYS A 576 -57.61 -37.53 19.43
C LYS A 576 -57.60 -37.33 17.93
N THR A 577 -58.72 -37.63 17.28
CA THR A 577 -58.94 -37.31 15.87
C THR A 577 -59.77 -36.03 15.78
N GLU A 578 -59.25 -35.01 15.10
CA GLU A 578 -60.03 -33.79 14.84
C GLU A 578 -60.99 -34.01 13.66
N GLN A 579 -62.20 -33.43 13.74
CA GLN A 579 -63.18 -33.57 12.67
C GLN A 579 -62.66 -32.94 11.36
N GLY A 580 -62.49 -33.77 10.33
CA GLY A 580 -62.02 -33.34 9.02
C GLY A 580 -60.50 -33.23 8.89
N ALA A 581 -59.73 -33.65 9.90
CA ALA A 581 -58.28 -33.77 9.82
C ALA A 581 -57.87 -35.19 9.43
N ASP A 582 -56.87 -35.30 8.54
CA ASP A 582 -56.23 -36.57 8.17
C ASP A 582 -55.14 -37.00 9.18
N TYR A 583 -55.02 -36.30 10.31
CA TYR A 583 -54.01 -36.54 11.34
C TYR A 583 -54.63 -36.61 12.74
N ARG A 584 -53.99 -37.35 13.65
CA ARG A 584 -54.32 -37.37 15.07
C ARG A 584 -53.47 -36.35 15.83
N THR A 585 -53.99 -35.86 16.95
CA THR A 585 -53.25 -35.01 17.90
C THR A 585 -53.17 -35.71 19.25
N ALA A 586 -52.11 -35.46 20.00
CA ALA A 586 -51.98 -35.94 21.38
C ALA A 586 -52.00 -34.75 22.34
N GLN A 587 -52.56 -34.92 23.54
CA GLN A 587 -52.46 -33.85 24.55
C GLN A 587 -51.00 -33.67 24.98
N PRO A 588 -50.46 -32.44 25.07
CA PRO A 588 -49.07 -32.18 25.49
C PRO A 588 -48.69 -32.90 26.78
N LYS A 589 -49.56 -32.83 27.80
CA LYS A 589 -49.37 -33.56 29.07
C LYS A 589 -49.27 -35.07 28.88
N SER A 590 -50.04 -35.65 27.95
CA SER A 590 -49.99 -37.09 27.68
C SER A 590 -48.66 -37.52 27.07
N ILE A 591 -48.06 -36.69 26.21
CA ILE A 591 -46.75 -36.98 25.63
C ILE A 591 -45.70 -36.95 26.74
N LEU A 592 -45.67 -35.89 27.57
CA LEU A 592 -44.72 -35.77 28.68
C LEU A 592 -44.85 -36.89 29.72
N ASP A 593 -46.07 -37.27 30.07
CA ASP A 593 -46.34 -38.39 30.98
C ASP A 593 -45.82 -39.71 30.38
N ALA A 594 -45.99 -39.90 29.06
CA ALA A 594 -45.47 -41.07 28.35
C ALA A 594 -43.92 -41.10 28.33
N LEU A 595 -43.27 -39.96 28.06
CA LEU A 595 -41.80 -39.84 28.11
C LEU A 595 -41.26 -40.18 29.51
N HIS A 596 -41.89 -39.63 30.56
CA HIS A 596 -41.50 -39.90 31.94
C HIS A 596 -41.74 -41.34 32.36
N ARG A 597 -42.83 -41.96 31.87
CA ARG A 597 -43.13 -43.37 32.11
C ARG A 597 -42.09 -44.27 31.45
N ILE A 598 -41.77 -44.04 30.17
CA ILE A 598 -40.71 -44.78 29.46
C ILE A 598 -39.38 -44.62 30.18
N LYS A 599 -39.01 -43.40 30.59
CA LYS A 599 -37.79 -43.14 31.36
C LYS A 599 -37.69 -44.04 32.59
N GLN A 600 -38.79 -44.22 33.32
CA GLN A 600 -38.85 -45.03 34.55
C GLN A 600 -38.73 -46.55 34.32
N GLU A 601 -38.98 -47.04 33.11
CA GLU A 601 -38.83 -48.46 32.75
C GLU A 601 -37.37 -48.90 32.69
N PHE A 602 -36.43 -47.95 32.56
CA PHE A 602 -35.00 -48.20 32.50
C PHE A 602 -34.26 -47.65 33.74
N PRO A 603 -34.55 -48.15 34.96
CA PRO A 603 -33.98 -47.59 36.19
C PRO A 603 -32.45 -47.70 36.28
N ALA A 604 -31.84 -48.63 35.53
CA ALA A 604 -30.38 -48.78 35.45
C ALA A 604 -29.69 -47.60 34.74
N LEU A 605 -30.41 -46.85 33.90
CA LEU A 605 -29.89 -45.68 33.18
C LEU A 605 -30.10 -44.37 33.96
N LEU A 606 -30.82 -44.41 35.09
CA LEU A 606 -31.19 -43.22 35.84
C LEU A 606 -30.30 -43.01 37.07
N ASN A 607 -30.10 -41.75 37.41
CA ASN A 607 -29.58 -41.36 38.70
C ASN A 607 -30.62 -41.71 39.80
N PRO A 608 -30.21 -42.41 40.88
CA PRO A 608 -31.15 -42.88 41.89
C PRO A 608 -31.85 -41.75 42.66
N GLU A 609 -31.21 -40.59 42.80
CA GLU A 609 -31.71 -39.43 43.54
C GLU A 609 -32.55 -38.48 42.66
N THR A 610 -32.04 -38.06 41.51
CA THR A 610 -32.73 -37.08 40.65
C THR A 610 -33.72 -37.71 39.67
N LYS A 611 -33.62 -39.01 39.39
CA LYS A 611 -34.35 -39.73 38.32
C LYS A 611 -34.08 -39.17 36.92
N GLU A 612 -32.97 -38.47 36.74
CA GLU A 612 -32.45 -38.01 35.46
C GLU A 612 -31.59 -39.10 34.81
N LEU A 613 -31.48 -39.10 33.47
CA LEU A 613 -30.58 -40.00 32.76
C LEU A 613 -29.11 -39.71 33.10
N ASN A 614 -28.31 -40.76 33.16
CA ASN A 614 -26.86 -40.67 33.32
C ASN A 614 -26.21 -40.19 32.01
N SER A 615 -25.13 -39.40 32.11
CA SER A 615 -24.40 -38.87 30.94
C SER A 615 -23.99 -39.96 29.94
N GLY A 616 -24.04 -39.64 28.65
CA GLY A 616 -23.72 -40.56 27.55
C GLY A 616 -24.76 -41.66 27.30
N THR A 617 -25.94 -41.58 27.93
CA THR A 617 -27.07 -42.49 27.67
C THR A 617 -28.34 -41.71 27.32
N ALA A 618 -28.97 -42.05 26.20
CA ALA A 618 -30.22 -41.42 25.76
C ALA A 618 -31.28 -42.47 25.42
N ILE A 619 -32.56 -42.09 25.42
CA ILE A 619 -33.67 -42.99 25.10
C ILE A 619 -34.49 -42.39 23.96
N ILE A 620 -34.74 -43.16 22.90
CA ILE A 620 -35.60 -42.78 21.78
C ILE A 620 -36.94 -43.49 21.97
N PRO A 621 -37.99 -42.81 22.47
CA PRO A 621 -39.34 -43.36 22.56
C PRO A 621 -39.95 -43.51 21.16
N VAL A 622 -40.42 -44.73 20.86
CA VAL A 622 -41.12 -45.04 19.60
C VAL A 622 -42.47 -45.65 19.95
N PHE A 623 -43.54 -45.05 19.46
CA PHE A 623 -44.90 -45.53 19.70
C PHE A 623 -45.52 -46.07 18.41
N TYR A 624 -45.78 -47.36 18.34
CA TYR A 624 -46.52 -47.96 17.22
C TYR A 624 -48.02 -47.85 17.45
N THR A 625 -48.72 -47.44 16.41
CA THR A 625 -50.17 -47.34 16.42
C THR A 625 -50.80 -48.61 15.87
N ASP A 626 -52.07 -48.86 16.19
CA ASP A 626 -52.85 -49.95 15.62
C ASP A 626 -52.94 -49.92 14.08
N GLU A 627 -52.68 -48.77 13.45
CA GLU A 627 -52.66 -48.60 11.98
C GLU A 627 -51.32 -48.99 11.34
N GLY A 628 -50.34 -49.43 12.14
CA GLY A 628 -49.00 -49.80 11.68
C GLY A 628 -48.11 -48.61 11.35
N THR A 629 -48.46 -47.42 11.84
CA THR A 629 -47.60 -46.22 11.80
C THR A 629 -46.82 -46.08 13.10
N ALA A 630 -45.71 -45.35 13.08
CA ALA A 630 -44.91 -45.04 14.26
C ALA A 630 -44.88 -43.54 14.55
N ILE A 631 -44.91 -43.20 15.83
CA ILE A 631 -44.76 -41.84 16.35
C ILE A 631 -43.46 -41.77 17.15
N VAL A 632 -42.60 -40.83 16.79
CA VAL A 632 -41.36 -40.52 17.52
C VAL A 632 -41.46 -39.08 18.00
N PRO A 633 -41.89 -38.83 19.25
CA PRO A 633 -42.11 -37.46 19.74
C PRO A 633 -40.80 -36.70 19.99
N GLY A 634 -39.65 -37.36 19.90
CA GLY A 634 -38.34 -36.81 20.17
C GLY A 634 -37.45 -37.84 20.88
N LEU A 635 -36.48 -37.34 21.64
CA LEU A 635 -35.50 -38.10 22.41
C LEU A 635 -35.53 -37.64 23.87
N ILE A 636 -35.31 -38.59 24.78
CA ILE A 636 -34.99 -38.31 26.18
C ILE A 636 -33.46 -38.21 26.31
N SER A 637 -32.96 -37.01 26.59
CA SER A 637 -31.53 -36.69 26.66
C SER A 637 -31.02 -36.73 28.11
N PRO A 638 -29.74 -37.10 28.35
CA PRO A 638 -29.09 -36.84 29.63
C PRO A 638 -28.56 -35.40 29.73
N GLU A 639 -28.29 -34.76 28.60
CA GLU A 639 -27.74 -33.42 28.47
C GLU A 639 -28.84 -32.38 28.42
N VAL A 640 -28.64 -31.31 29.20
CA VAL A 640 -29.52 -30.14 29.26
C VAL A 640 -29.34 -29.32 28.00
N SER A 641 -30.44 -28.99 27.33
CA SER A 641 -30.48 -28.04 26.23
C SER A 641 -30.22 -26.63 26.79
N ALA A 642 -29.11 -26.01 26.39
CA ALA A 642 -28.66 -24.71 26.85
C ALA A 642 -28.21 -23.82 25.67
N GLY A 643 -28.28 -22.50 25.84
CA GLY A 643 -27.91 -21.55 24.79
C GLY A 643 -29.08 -21.19 23.87
N LYS A 644 -28.76 -20.75 22.64
CA LYS A 644 -29.76 -20.37 21.62
C LYS A 644 -30.12 -21.52 20.67
N TYR A 645 -29.19 -22.45 20.45
CA TYR A 645 -29.45 -23.70 19.75
C TYR A 645 -29.92 -24.74 20.74
N THR A 646 -31.08 -25.34 20.48
CA THR A 646 -31.68 -26.33 21.38
C THR A 646 -31.48 -27.73 20.83
N ILE A 647 -31.17 -28.68 21.72
CA ILE A 647 -31.14 -30.10 21.39
C ILE A 647 -32.59 -30.56 21.21
N GLY A 648 -33.19 -30.35 20.04
CA GLY A 648 -34.59 -30.69 19.77
C GLY A 648 -35.59 -29.85 20.58
N GLY A 649 -36.18 -28.84 19.94
CA GLY A 649 -37.08 -27.88 20.61
C GLY A 649 -38.47 -28.42 20.97
N SER A 650 -39.22 -27.57 21.69
CA SER A 650 -40.62 -27.77 22.12
C SER A 650 -41.63 -28.13 21.02
N SER A 651 -41.26 -27.96 19.75
CA SER A 651 -42.14 -28.09 18.57
C SER A 651 -42.86 -29.43 18.47
N ASN A 652 -42.32 -30.50 19.05
CA ASN A 652 -42.87 -31.84 18.88
C ASN A 652 -43.90 -32.23 19.95
N TRP A 653 -43.88 -31.62 21.14
CA TRP A 653 -44.80 -31.97 22.24
C TRP A 653 -45.71 -30.82 22.68
N GLU A 654 -45.26 -29.57 22.58
CA GLU A 654 -45.96 -28.39 23.12
C GLU A 654 -47.33 -28.16 22.46
N TYR A 655 -47.40 -28.35 21.14
CA TYR A 655 -48.65 -28.23 20.38
C TYR A 655 -49.41 -29.55 20.24
N GLY A 656 -48.88 -30.65 20.80
CA GLY A 656 -49.49 -31.97 20.66
C GLY A 656 -49.50 -32.51 19.23
N SER A 657 -48.74 -31.89 18.33
CA SER A 657 -48.61 -32.28 16.93
C SER A 657 -47.70 -33.50 16.82
N ILE A 658 -48.33 -34.66 16.73
CA ILE A 658 -47.64 -35.93 16.53
C ILE A 658 -47.59 -36.24 15.03
N TYR A 659 -46.40 -36.61 14.55
CA TYR A 659 -46.22 -37.06 13.18
C TYR A 659 -46.24 -38.59 13.15
N GLU A 660 -47.19 -39.16 12.40
CA GLU A 660 -47.29 -40.60 12.18
C GLU A 660 -46.57 -40.99 10.90
N SER A 661 -45.49 -41.76 11.05
CA SER A 661 -44.65 -42.20 9.95
C SER A 661 -44.93 -43.66 9.58
N LYS A 662 -44.92 -43.96 8.27
CA LYS A 662 -44.89 -45.33 7.75
C LYS A 662 -43.47 -45.90 7.63
N TYR A 663 -42.46 -45.08 7.91
CA TYR A 663 -41.04 -45.42 7.80
C TYR A 663 -40.35 -45.12 9.14
N PRO A 664 -40.57 -45.97 10.15
CA PRO A 664 -40.07 -45.73 11.51
C PRO A 664 -38.55 -45.60 11.56
N GLU A 665 -37.81 -46.38 10.77
CA GLU A 665 -36.33 -46.36 10.79
C GLU A 665 -35.77 -45.00 10.35
N ILE A 666 -36.37 -44.38 9.33
CA ILE A 666 -35.97 -43.04 8.86
C ILE A 666 -36.30 -41.98 9.92
N THR A 667 -37.48 -42.09 10.55
CA THR A 667 -37.89 -41.14 11.60
C THR A 667 -37.01 -41.25 12.85
N ILE A 668 -36.59 -42.48 13.22
CA ILE A 668 -35.63 -42.70 14.31
C ILE A 668 -34.26 -42.14 13.93
N ALA A 669 -33.80 -42.37 12.69
CA ALA A 669 -32.53 -41.83 12.22
C ALA A 669 -32.49 -40.29 12.26
N HIS A 670 -33.57 -39.61 11.84
CA HIS A 670 -33.68 -38.16 11.98
C HIS A 670 -33.61 -37.71 13.45
N ALA A 671 -34.24 -38.43 14.38
CA ALA A 671 -34.14 -38.10 15.80
C ALA A 671 -32.71 -38.30 16.35
N VAL A 672 -31.96 -39.27 15.81
CA VAL A 672 -30.54 -39.48 16.11
C VAL A 672 -29.68 -38.34 15.55
N ASP A 673 -29.92 -37.93 14.31
CA ASP A 673 -29.22 -36.81 13.67
C ASP A 673 -29.49 -35.47 14.37
N ASP A 674 -30.76 -35.16 14.66
CA ASP A 674 -31.14 -33.95 15.39
C ASP A 674 -30.47 -33.89 16.76
N TYR A 675 -30.30 -35.05 17.41
CA TYR A 675 -29.56 -35.13 18.67
C TYR A 675 -28.06 -34.91 18.51
N ALA A 676 -27.42 -35.51 17.49
CA ALA A 676 -26.00 -35.32 17.21
C ALA A 676 -25.68 -33.86 16.92
N VAL A 677 -26.46 -33.24 16.04
CA VAL A 677 -26.38 -31.81 15.71
C VAL A 677 -26.63 -30.95 16.94
N GLY A 678 -27.63 -31.31 17.74
CA GLY A 678 -27.93 -30.66 19.01
C GLY A 678 -26.74 -30.69 19.96
N LEU A 679 -26.09 -31.83 20.13
CA LEU A 679 -24.91 -31.99 20.99
C LEU A 679 -23.72 -31.15 20.52
N GLU A 680 -23.51 -31.01 19.21
CA GLU A 680 -22.44 -30.18 18.65
C GLU A 680 -22.64 -28.68 18.92
N HIS A 681 -23.89 -28.23 18.93
CA HIS A 681 -24.25 -26.82 19.11
C HIS A 681 -24.67 -26.44 20.53
N ASN A 682 -24.83 -27.41 21.42
CA ASN A 682 -25.36 -27.17 22.76
C ASN A 682 -24.48 -26.19 23.56
N GLY A 683 -25.11 -25.23 24.23
CA GLY A 683 -24.42 -24.19 24.98
C GLY A 683 -23.87 -23.04 24.13
N PHE A 684 -24.11 -23.01 22.81
CA PHE A 684 -23.77 -21.85 22.00
C PHE A 684 -24.63 -20.65 22.36
N GLU A 685 -23.98 -19.55 22.73
CA GLU A 685 -24.58 -18.25 22.95
C GLU A 685 -24.15 -17.29 21.83
N GLU A 686 -25.13 -16.70 21.14
CA GLU A 686 -24.84 -15.61 20.22
C GLU A 686 -24.55 -14.34 21.05
N ASP A 687 -23.31 -13.85 20.97
CA ASP A 687 -22.91 -12.62 21.62
C ASP A 687 -23.58 -11.42 20.92
N THR A 688 -24.83 -11.14 21.31
CA THR A 688 -25.69 -10.07 20.76
C THR A 688 -25.13 -8.66 20.93
N SER A 689 -24.01 -8.52 21.67
CA SER A 689 -23.34 -7.24 21.81
C SER A 689 -22.66 -6.76 20.52
N VAL A 690 -22.41 -7.65 19.54
CA VAL A 690 -21.63 -7.29 18.35
C VAL A 690 -22.21 -7.84 17.04
N SER A 691 -22.77 -6.97 16.20
CA SER A 691 -23.27 -7.38 14.88
C SER A 691 -22.16 -7.52 13.84
N PHE A 692 -22.30 -8.51 12.94
CA PHE A 692 -21.40 -8.71 11.81
C PHE A 692 -21.20 -7.42 11.01
N GLY A 693 -22.28 -6.69 10.72
CA GLY A 693 -22.22 -5.44 9.96
C GLY A 693 -21.36 -4.37 10.63
N GLN A 694 -21.40 -4.27 11.96
CA GLN A 694 -20.59 -3.32 12.72
C GLN A 694 -19.11 -3.70 12.72
N LEU A 695 -18.78 -4.98 12.96
CA LEU A 695 -17.40 -5.47 12.89
C LEU A 695 -16.81 -5.40 11.50
N PHE A 696 -17.60 -5.74 10.48
CA PHE A 696 -17.18 -5.66 9.09
C PHE A 696 -16.74 -4.25 8.71
N TRP A 697 -17.56 -3.24 9.01
CA TRP A 697 -17.21 -1.85 8.73
C TRP A 697 -16.08 -1.34 9.63
N LEU A 698 -16.03 -1.74 10.91
CA LEU A 698 -14.90 -1.46 11.81
C LEU A 698 -13.58 -1.91 11.20
N PHE A 699 -13.48 -3.20 10.87
CA PHE A 699 -12.25 -3.78 10.36
C PHE A 699 -11.91 -3.23 8.99
N THR A 700 -12.90 -2.97 8.14
CA THR A 700 -12.68 -2.34 6.83
C THR A 700 -11.99 -0.98 6.98
N TRP A 701 -12.49 -0.11 7.88
CA TRP A 701 -11.87 1.19 8.13
C TRP A 701 -10.51 1.07 8.80
N LEU A 702 -10.36 0.17 9.77
CA LEU A 702 -9.08 -0.10 10.43
C LEU A 702 -8.01 -0.51 9.41
N PHE A 703 -8.28 -1.51 8.58
CA PHE A 703 -7.35 -2.01 7.57
C PHE A 703 -7.06 -0.95 6.51
N PHE A 704 -8.09 -0.24 6.03
CA PHE A 704 -7.93 0.84 5.07
C PHE A 704 -6.97 1.92 5.57
N PHE A 705 -7.20 2.44 6.77
CA PHE A 705 -6.34 3.49 7.33
C PHE A 705 -4.96 2.98 7.73
N THR A 706 -4.83 1.73 8.13
CA THR A 706 -3.52 1.11 8.43
C THR A 706 -2.66 1.04 7.18
N VAL A 707 -3.20 0.52 6.07
CA VAL A 707 -2.49 0.45 4.79
C VAL A 707 -2.16 1.85 4.26
N LEU A 708 -3.12 2.78 4.35
CA LEU A 708 -2.91 4.16 3.92
C LEU A 708 -1.79 4.86 4.71
N ASN A 709 -1.80 4.76 6.03
CA ASN A 709 -0.77 5.35 6.89
C ASN A 709 0.58 4.67 6.72
N LEU A 710 0.63 3.34 6.51
CA LEU A 710 1.87 2.62 6.20
C LEU A 710 2.46 3.11 4.86
N ALA A 711 1.64 3.22 3.81
CA ALA A 711 2.09 3.71 2.51
C ALA A 711 2.60 5.17 2.58
N LEU A 712 1.90 6.03 3.33
CA LEU A 712 2.33 7.42 3.56
C LEU A 712 3.60 7.49 4.42
N GLY A 713 3.73 6.63 5.43
CA GLY A 713 4.90 6.52 6.29
C GLY A 713 6.13 6.05 5.51
N VAL A 714 6.00 5.00 4.70
CA VAL A 714 7.05 4.52 3.79
C VAL A 714 7.45 5.63 2.81
N ARG A 715 6.47 6.32 2.19
CA ARG A 715 6.75 7.42 1.27
C ARG A 715 7.42 8.60 1.95
N PHE A 716 7.02 8.92 3.18
CA PHE A 716 7.68 9.92 4.01
C PHE A 716 9.12 9.50 4.32
N LEU A 717 9.37 8.26 4.74
CA LEU A 717 10.73 7.77 5.00
C LEU A 717 11.61 7.77 3.74
N LEU A 718 11.07 7.40 2.58
CA LEU A 718 11.78 7.41 1.30
C LEU A 718 12.12 8.82 0.80
N THR A 719 11.34 9.84 1.19
CA THR A 719 11.57 11.24 0.81
C THR A 719 12.38 12.00 1.87
N ALA A 720 12.17 11.71 3.14
CA ALA A 720 12.85 12.33 4.27
C ALA A 720 14.26 11.77 4.51
N SER A 721 14.51 10.49 4.16
CA SER A 721 15.80 9.84 4.36
C SER A 721 16.55 9.61 3.04
N GLY A 722 17.66 10.32 2.84
CA GLY A 722 18.69 9.97 1.85
C GLY A 722 19.59 8.81 2.31
N SER A 723 19.36 8.26 3.50
CA SER A 723 20.24 7.29 4.19
C SER A 723 19.97 5.83 3.86
N LEU A 724 18.97 5.51 3.03
CA LEU A 724 18.78 4.17 2.46
C LEU A 724 19.80 3.93 1.33
N GLY A 725 21.08 4.19 1.60
CA GLY A 725 22.18 4.21 0.63
C GLY A 725 22.45 2.88 -0.09
N ARG A 726 21.75 1.81 0.31
CA ARG A 726 21.85 0.46 -0.26
C ARG A 726 20.83 0.19 -1.37
N PHE A 727 19.83 1.05 -1.57
CA PHE A 727 18.74 0.80 -2.52
C PHE A 727 18.79 1.78 -3.70
N GLY A 728 18.90 1.25 -4.92
CA GLY A 728 18.92 2.02 -6.18
C GLY A 728 19.72 1.35 -7.30
N ARG A 729 19.36 1.63 -8.56
CA ARG A 729 20.11 1.16 -9.74
C ARG A 729 21.43 1.93 -9.85
N GLY A 730 22.55 1.26 -10.10
CA GLY A 730 23.88 1.91 -10.25
C GLY A 730 24.57 2.29 -8.92
N THR A 731 24.07 1.89 -7.76
CA THR A 731 24.72 2.23 -6.46
C THR A 731 26.04 1.50 -6.21
N ALA A 732 26.25 0.35 -6.86
CA ALA A 732 27.52 -0.38 -6.84
C ALA A 732 28.55 0.32 -7.74
N GLU A 733 28.15 0.72 -8.95
CA GLU A 733 28.98 1.50 -9.89
C GLU A 733 29.40 2.84 -9.27
N LEU A 734 28.50 3.56 -8.60
CA LEU A 734 28.85 4.80 -7.89
C LEU A 734 29.90 4.59 -6.80
N ARG A 735 29.86 3.44 -6.09
CA ARG A 735 30.90 3.08 -5.11
C ARG A 735 32.22 2.75 -5.78
N GLY A 736 32.19 2.07 -6.93
CA GLY A 736 33.37 1.82 -7.76
C GLY A 736 34.02 3.13 -8.22
N ALA A 737 33.24 4.03 -8.81
CA ALA A 737 33.69 5.35 -9.24
C ALA A 737 34.23 6.20 -8.06
N SER A 738 33.54 6.21 -6.92
CA SER A 738 33.99 6.90 -5.70
C SER A 738 35.34 6.39 -5.21
N ALA A 739 35.54 5.06 -5.16
CA ALA A 739 36.82 4.47 -4.78
C ALA A 739 37.94 4.78 -5.79
N LYS A 740 37.64 4.83 -7.10
CA LYS A 740 38.61 5.24 -8.12
C LYS A 740 39.02 6.71 -7.95
N LEU A 741 38.05 7.61 -7.76
CA LEU A 741 38.30 9.04 -7.54
C LEU A 741 39.04 9.33 -6.23
N GLU A 742 38.77 8.57 -5.17
CA GLU A 742 39.50 8.67 -3.89
C GLU A 742 40.96 8.23 -4.04
N ARG A 743 41.23 7.18 -4.82
CA ARG A 743 42.62 6.79 -5.17
C ARG A 743 43.34 7.85 -5.99
N LEU A 744 42.66 8.47 -6.96
CA LEU A 744 43.23 9.55 -7.76
C LEU A 744 43.50 10.81 -6.93
N LEU A 745 42.67 11.10 -5.94
CA LEU A 745 42.91 12.19 -5.00
C LEU A 745 44.17 11.93 -4.15
N ILE A 746 44.37 10.70 -3.69
CA ILE A 746 45.55 10.31 -2.90
C ILE A 746 46.82 10.30 -3.78
N GLY A 747 46.72 9.86 -5.04
CA GLY A 747 47.83 9.84 -5.99
C GLY A 747 48.24 11.21 -6.56
N LEU A 748 47.43 12.25 -6.37
CA LEU A 748 47.70 13.59 -6.89
C LEU A 748 49.01 14.19 -6.34
N ASP A 749 49.36 13.87 -5.09
CA ASP A 749 50.61 14.32 -4.47
C ASP A 749 51.84 13.68 -5.15
N ASP A 750 51.77 12.39 -5.52
CA ASP A 750 52.83 11.69 -6.26
C ASP A 750 52.91 12.16 -7.72
N ALA A 751 51.76 12.47 -8.34
CA ALA A 751 51.68 12.98 -9.70
C ALA A 751 52.28 14.39 -9.82
N GLN A 752 52.10 15.27 -8.84
CA GLN A 752 52.74 16.59 -8.82
C GLN A 752 54.27 16.47 -8.73
N ILE A 753 54.79 15.52 -7.95
CA ILE A 753 56.23 15.25 -7.83
C ILE A 753 56.81 14.66 -9.15
N ASN A 754 56.08 13.74 -9.78
CA ASN A 754 56.48 13.11 -11.05
C ASN A 754 56.34 14.06 -12.25
N ALA A 755 55.34 14.94 -12.26
CA ALA A 755 55.16 15.95 -13.29
C ALA A 755 56.32 16.95 -13.29
N VAL A 756 56.77 17.41 -12.12
CA VAL A 756 57.95 18.30 -12.00
C VAL A 756 59.21 17.67 -12.62
N ALA A 757 59.38 16.35 -12.50
CA ALA A 757 60.52 15.63 -13.11
C ALA A 757 60.46 15.56 -14.65
N VAL A 758 59.26 15.57 -15.25
CA VAL A 758 59.05 15.55 -16.71
C VAL A 758 59.03 16.97 -17.31
N LEU A 759 58.40 17.92 -16.61
CA LEU A 759 58.20 19.30 -17.03
C LEU A 759 59.49 20.14 -16.98
N GLY A 760 60.40 19.83 -16.04
CA GLY A 760 61.68 20.54 -15.90
C GLY A 760 62.69 20.32 -17.03
N ALA A 761 62.45 19.37 -17.95
CA ALA A 761 63.40 18.98 -19.00
C ALA A 761 63.04 19.45 -20.43
N SER A 762 61.89 20.09 -20.64
CA SER A 762 61.33 20.38 -21.97
C SER A 762 61.16 21.89 -22.24
N LYS A 763 61.45 22.33 -23.48
CA LYS A 763 61.24 23.73 -23.94
C LYS A 763 59.76 24.11 -24.13
N ASN A 764 58.82 23.20 -23.88
CA ASN A 764 57.36 23.40 -24.03
C ASN A 764 56.60 23.45 -22.69
N GLY A 765 57.28 23.76 -21.58
CA GLY A 765 56.73 23.66 -20.21
C GLY A 765 55.37 24.34 -19.95
N GLU A 766 54.98 25.37 -20.71
CA GLU A 766 53.67 26.02 -20.56
C GLU A 766 52.48 25.16 -21.02
N ALA A 767 52.66 24.28 -22.01
CA ALA A 767 51.56 23.46 -22.55
C ALA A 767 51.25 22.24 -21.67
N ASP A 768 52.28 21.64 -21.08
CA ASP A 768 52.14 20.46 -20.21
C ASP A 768 51.67 20.87 -18.79
N ASP A 769 52.03 22.07 -18.30
CA ASP A 769 51.45 22.67 -17.08
C ASP A 769 49.94 22.95 -17.22
N ALA A 770 49.51 23.44 -18.39
CA ALA A 770 48.09 23.60 -18.70
C ALA A 770 47.35 22.25 -18.69
N GLY A 771 48.02 21.19 -19.15
CA GLY A 771 47.53 19.82 -19.04
C GLY A 771 47.28 19.38 -17.60
N GLN A 772 48.22 19.58 -16.68
CA GLN A 772 48.09 19.16 -15.28
C GLN A 772 46.95 19.87 -14.55
N ARG A 773 46.81 21.19 -14.79
CA ARG A 773 45.71 21.97 -14.21
C ARG A 773 44.33 21.51 -14.72
N LEU A 774 44.24 21.09 -15.98
CA LEU A 774 43.03 20.49 -16.54
C LEU A 774 42.67 19.16 -15.86
N PHE A 775 43.67 18.35 -15.45
CA PHE A 775 43.46 17.11 -14.71
C PHE A 775 42.89 17.37 -13.31
N GLU A 776 43.55 18.22 -12.52
CA GLU A 776 43.13 18.61 -11.17
C GLU A 776 41.70 19.17 -11.16
N ARG A 777 41.38 19.97 -12.17
CA ARG A 777 40.07 20.56 -12.36
C ARG A 777 39.00 19.53 -12.71
N ALA A 778 39.29 18.59 -13.61
CA ALA A 778 38.37 17.52 -13.96
C ALA A 778 38.12 16.58 -12.77
N LEU A 779 39.15 16.28 -11.97
CA LEU A 779 39.04 15.51 -10.72
C LEU A 779 38.16 16.22 -9.68
N ALA A 780 38.34 17.54 -9.50
CA ALA A 780 37.51 18.33 -8.60
C ALA A 780 36.02 18.36 -9.02
N MET A 781 35.76 18.40 -10.34
CA MET A 781 34.40 18.33 -10.87
C MET A 781 33.79 16.93 -10.66
N ALA A 782 34.56 15.87 -10.87
CA ALA A 782 34.15 14.49 -10.65
C ALA A 782 33.79 14.23 -9.17
N LEU A 783 34.60 14.69 -8.23
CA LEU A 783 34.35 14.57 -6.79
C LEU A 783 33.12 15.35 -6.34
N ARG A 784 32.82 16.48 -7.00
CA ARG A 784 31.60 17.24 -6.69
C ARG A 784 30.35 16.55 -7.24
N GLU A 785 30.42 15.96 -8.44
CA GLU A 785 29.34 15.17 -9.01
C GLU A 785 29.10 13.86 -8.21
N GLU A 786 30.16 13.21 -7.73
CA GLU A 786 30.10 12.07 -6.81
C GLU A 786 29.30 12.41 -5.56
N ARG A 787 29.70 13.47 -4.82
CA ARG A 787 29.00 13.94 -3.61
C ARG A 787 27.53 14.28 -3.86
N GLU A 788 27.18 14.73 -5.06
CA GLU A 788 25.81 15.05 -5.45
C GLU A 788 24.97 13.79 -5.76
N LEU A 789 25.53 12.84 -6.53
CA LEU A 789 24.88 11.55 -6.79
C LEU A 789 24.69 10.77 -5.49
N GLU A 790 25.66 10.86 -4.59
CA GLU A 790 25.60 10.36 -3.23
C GLU A 790 24.51 11.02 -2.36
N ALA A 791 24.17 12.28 -2.62
CA ALA A 791 23.11 13.03 -1.91
C ALA A 791 21.70 12.84 -2.51
N THR A 792 21.58 12.12 -3.63
CA THR A 792 20.31 11.94 -4.36
C THR A 792 19.34 11.01 -3.59
N PRO A 793 18.04 11.36 -3.41
CA PRO A 793 17.06 10.52 -2.70
C PRO A 793 16.80 9.15 -3.34
N ALA A 794 16.43 8.16 -2.53
CA ALA A 794 16.26 6.76 -2.98
C ALA A 794 15.27 6.58 -4.13
N ILE A 795 14.17 7.34 -4.14
CA ILE A 795 13.15 7.27 -5.22
C ILE A 795 13.69 7.74 -6.58
N GLU A 796 14.69 8.63 -6.58
CA GLU A 796 15.33 9.13 -7.80
C GLU A 796 16.43 8.18 -8.28
N ARG A 797 17.10 7.47 -7.38
CA ARG A 797 18.06 6.41 -7.72
C ARG A 797 17.44 5.22 -8.46
N LEU A 798 16.12 5.07 -8.38
CA LEU A 798 15.37 4.05 -9.14
C LEU A 798 15.08 4.47 -10.59
N ARG A 799 15.28 5.76 -10.94
CA ARG A 799 15.03 6.28 -12.29
C ARG A 799 16.22 6.00 -13.22
N ARG A 800 15.93 5.77 -14.52
CA ARG A 800 16.95 5.54 -15.57
C ARG A 800 17.97 6.67 -15.73
N GLY A 801 17.60 7.91 -15.42
CA GLY A 801 18.51 9.05 -15.53
C GLY A 801 19.63 9.04 -14.48
N PHE A 802 19.44 8.41 -13.32
CA PHE A 802 20.48 8.31 -12.30
C PHE A 802 21.60 7.36 -12.74
N SER A 803 21.25 6.17 -13.28
CA SER A 803 22.24 5.21 -13.77
C SER A 803 23.07 5.77 -14.93
N ALA A 804 22.48 6.58 -15.83
CA ALA A 804 23.22 7.22 -16.91
C ALA A 804 24.27 8.21 -16.39
N ARG A 805 23.95 8.99 -15.33
CA ARG A 805 24.90 9.92 -14.71
C ARG A 805 26.00 9.19 -13.93
N VAL A 806 25.66 8.08 -13.26
CA VAL A 806 26.66 7.24 -12.60
C VAL A 806 27.61 6.61 -13.61
N ALA A 807 27.10 6.07 -14.72
CA ALA A 807 27.92 5.50 -15.79
C ALA A 807 28.84 6.55 -16.43
N HIS A 808 28.36 7.79 -16.61
CA HIS A 808 29.19 8.89 -17.08
C HIS A 808 30.31 9.25 -16.10
N LEU A 809 30.00 9.31 -14.79
CA LEU A 809 31.00 9.55 -13.76
C LEU A 809 32.05 8.43 -13.69
N ASP A 810 31.62 7.17 -13.82
CA ASP A 810 32.54 6.03 -13.85
C ASP A 810 33.46 6.07 -15.07
N HIS A 811 32.92 6.37 -16.25
CA HIS A 811 33.72 6.58 -17.46
C HIS A 811 34.71 7.74 -17.31
N LEU A 812 34.31 8.85 -16.70
CA LEU A 812 35.20 9.98 -16.44
C LEU A 812 36.30 9.62 -15.43
N ALA A 813 35.98 8.83 -14.40
CA ALA A 813 36.97 8.31 -13.46
C ALA A 813 37.98 7.39 -14.16
N ASP A 814 37.53 6.56 -15.11
CA ASP A 814 38.42 5.70 -15.91
C ASP A 814 39.35 6.51 -16.82
N VAL A 815 38.83 7.51 -17.53
CA VAL A 815 39.65 8.39 -18.39
C VAL A 815 40.69 9.16 -17.57
N LEU A 816 40.36 9.61 -16.36
CA LEU A 816 41.31 10.25 -15.46
C LEU A 816 42.38 9.25 -14.97
N ALA A 817 41.99 8.02 -14.63
CA ALA A 817 42.92 6.99 -14.20
C ALA A 817 43.88 6.54 -15.32
N ASP A 818 43.39 6.37 -16.55
CA ASP A 818 44.21 6.02 -17.71
C ASP A 818 45.26 7.10 -18.01
N ARG A 819 44.87 8.36 -17.85
CA ARG A 819 45.78 9.50 -18.02
C ARG A 819 46.85 9.53 -16.95
N ASP A 820 46.49 9.37 -15.68
CA ASP A 820 47.44 9.33 -14.56
C ASP A 820 48.47 8.19 -14.75
N ALA A 821 47.98 7.02 -15.18
CA ALA A 821 48.83 5.87 -15.50
C ALA A 821 49.75 6.11 -16.73
N ASP A 822 49.30 6.85 -17.75
CA ASP A 822 50.16 7.25 -18.88
C ASP A 822 51.24 8.25 -18.46
N VAL A 823 50.91 9.25 -17.63
CA VAL A 823 51.90 10.20 -17.09
C VAL A 823 52.94 9.46 -16.24
N ALA A 824 52.51 8.56 -15.36
CA ALA A 824 53.41 7.73 -14.56
C ALA A 824 54.32 6.85 -15.44
N ARG A 825 53.80 6.23 -16.51
CA ARG A 825 54.61 5.44 -17.46
C ARG A 825 55.63 6.29 -18.21
N ARG A 826 55.25 7.48 -18.68
CA ARG A 826 56.16 8.40 -19.36
C ARG A 826 57.25 8.92 -18.42
N ALA A 827 56.90 9.24 -17.17
CA ALA A 827 57.86 9.60 -16.14
C ALA A 827 58.85 8.46 -15.86
N GLN A 828 58.37 7.22 -15.71
CA GLN A 828 59.22 6.04 -15.54
C GLN A 828 60.12 5.78 -16.76
N ALA A 829 59.61 5.94 -17.98
CA ALA A 829 60.39 5.82 -19.20
C ALA A 829 61.48 6.89 -19.29
N LEU A 830 61.18 8.13 -18.89
CA LEU A 830 62.13 9.23 -18.82
C LEU A 830 63.20 8.99 -17.73
N ILE A 831 62.81 8.49 -16.56
CA ILE A 831 63.73 8.09 -15.48
C ILE A 831 64.64 6.94 -15.94
N ARG A 832 64.11 5.97 -16.68
CA ARG A 832 64.91 4.88 -17.28
C ARG A 832 65.86 5.41 -18.37
N ALA A 833 65.38 6.30 -19.24
CA ALA A 833 66.18 6.90 -20.31
C ALA A 833 67.30 7.82 -19.78
N THR A 834 67.03 8.56 -18.69
CA THR A 834 68.03 9.42 -18.04
C THR A 834 69.03 8.63 -17.18
N ARG A 835 68.64 7.47 -16.62
CA ARG A 835 69.56 6.52 -15.99
C ARG A 835 70.52 5.84 -16.97
N GLY A 836 70.16 5.73 -18.25
CA GLY A 836 71.03 5.17 -19.30
C GLY A 836 72.12 6.11 -19.84
N ALA A 837 72.11 7.41 -19.47
CA ALA A 837 73.12 8.36 -19.90
C ALA A 837 74.48 8.23 -19.16
N GLY A 838 74.59 7.26 -18.23
CA GLY A 838 75.76 7.06 -17.37
C GLY A 838 76.21 5.60 -17.22
N GLY A 839 76.24 4.82 -18.31
CA GLY A 839 77.27 3.78 -18.51
C GLY A 839 77.35 2.51 -17.63
N ASP A 840 76.44 2.21 -16.69
CA ASP A 840 76.48 0.94 -15.93
C ASP A 840 75.13 0.17 -16.01
N GLU A 841 75.21 -1.15 -16.19
CA GLU A 841 74.06 -2.08 -16.18
C GLU A 841 73.30 -2.04 -14.84
N PRO A 842 71.95 -2.05 -14.85
CA PRO A 842 71.19 -1.96 -13.61
C PRO A 842 71.04 -3.33 -12.91
N LYS A 843 71.32 -3.37 -11.60
CA LYS A 843 70.73 -4.36 -10.69
C LYS A 843 69.25 -4.04 -10.49
N ASP A 844 68.42 -5.07 -10.44
CA ASP A 844 67.01 -4.95 -10.06
C ASP A 844 66.87 -4.35 -8.67
N VAL A 845 66.05 -3.30 -8.57
CA VAL A 845 65.62 -2.71 -7.31
C VAL A 845 64.10 -2.74 -7.28
N ALA A 846 63.55 -3.56 -6.38
CA ALA A 846 62.15 -3.54 -6.02
C ALA A 846 61.81 -2.22 -5.31
N LEU A 847 60.76 -1.54 -5.77
CA LEU A 847 60.16 -0.41 -5.06
C LEU A 847 59.08 -0.93 -4.11
N PRO A 848 58.82 -0.23 -2.98
CA PRO A 848 57.86 -0.70 -2.00
C PRO A 848 56.45 -0.66 -2.58
N GLY A 849 55.86 -1.85 -2.79
CA GLY A 849 54.51 -2.00 -3.34
C GLY A 849 54.28 -3.15 -4.33
N GLU A 850 55.31 -3.95 -4.66
CA GLU A 850 55.11 -5.31 -5.20
C GLU A 850 54.99 -6.36 -4.09
#